data_AF-A0A2S0VMP4-F1
#
_entry.id   AF-A0A2S0VMP4-F1
#
_cell.length_a   1.000
_cell.length_b   1.000
_cell.length_c   1.000
_cell.angle_alpha   90.00
_cell.angle_beta   90.00
_cell.angle_gamma   90.00
#
_symmetry.space_group_name_H-M   'P 1'
#
loop_
_entity.id
_entity.type
_entity.pdbx_description
1 polymer ?
#
loop_
_entity_poly.entity_id
_entity_poly.type
_entity_poly.pdbx_seq_one_letter_code
_entity_poly.pdbx_strand_id
1 'polypeptide(L)'
;MLILSNIRLLPRIIVIILLPLAVVSWLSYERVDNALQKQNNLQDISTLMTLINESSQLLTALQDERDYSFGYFHSKKQRYSREVEQARKSTDKQISSFNFYVSNHPQLQDLPRFYNKLVQFQETFNELNTVRDAVEQLKNKVSDSRYTFRTYKDRNLKLINLVEEIISLADNKRLSVTATNLHALMQIKDITSEMRGVIFSAALGRGTFGVGRFRHFINIEAVQAEYKSKLLRNGSEEVRAIITNDSQLASQKEAIAFINQMKYMLDKPIDMEATHYFEIMSQLLATYNQAQQQILNEISNSLSEQQQQANSNLWFTLSVLMTLVTLISLISYFIVRSINRPLAALVKTCRYISQSKDMGHRVESKGSDEIAEVAQALNSLLDNVDQAVKQVYQQTHIVTDVTSQVASAMQTTLQSTDSQNQATDNVSVAMNEMTASISEVAQNSQLTSDAVQRAHSTSVQSAEKADQSRHLMLELINELGNTSQVVERLNDETNTISSVLNVIQGIAEQTNLLALNAAIEAARAGEQGRGFAVVADEVRGLASRTQESTKQISDQIEALQAGSHSAVTNMGRLQTKGEEAVTAVVDSVQAFAEMKDELDTISGMSSQIATAAEEQNCVANEINERIHHIKHDAEQMAEHAHSAEKSCDKLVTTGDTLRSCVDQFQVS
;
A
#
# COMPACT_ATOMS: atom_id res chain seq x y z
N MET A 1 20.71 -23.52 3.06
CA MET A 1 19.99 -22.28 2.67
C MET A 1 19.96 -21.19 3.77
N LEU A 2 19.91 -21.52 5.07
CA LEU A 2 19.80 -20.53 6.16
C LEU A 2 21.03 -19.63 6.41
N ILE A 3 22.24 -20.03 6.00
CA ILE A 3 23.46 -19.23 6.24
C ILE A 3 23.55 -18.02 5.28
N LEU A 4 22.91 -18.11 4.11
CA LEU A 4 23.00 -17.06 3.09
C LEU A 4 22.08 -15.86 3.39
N SER A 5 21.00 -16.03 4.17
CA SER A 5 19.99 -14.96 4.39
C SER A 5 20.49 -13.73 5.14
N ASN A 6 21.50 -13.89 6.00
CA ASN A 6 22.03 -12.79 6.82
C ASN A 6 23.29 -12.14 6.22
N ILE A 7 23.69 -12.54 5.01
CA ILE A 7 24.90 -12.04 4.35
C ILE A 7 24.49 -10.96 3.34
N ARG A 8 25.23 -9.84 3.30
CA ARG A 8 25.04 -8.77 2.30
C ARG A 8 25.06 -9.37 0.89
N LEU A 9 24.29 -8.76 -0.02
CA LEU A 9 24.01 -9.31 -1.36
C LEU A 9 25.28 -9.64 -2.16
N LEU A 10 26.34 -8.84 -2.00
CA LEU A 10 27.64 -9.03 -2.67
C LEU A 10 28.37 -10.34 -2.28
N PRO A 11 28.68 -10.62 -0.99
CA PRO A 11 29.28 -11.90 -0.59
C PRO A 11 28.38 -13.11 -0.90
N ARG A 12 27.06 -12.91 -0.95
CA ARG A 12 26.09 -13.96 -1.32
C ARG A 12 26.22 -14.39 -2.78
N ILE A 13 26.35 -13.42 -3.70
CA ILE A 13 26.59 -13.67 -5.13
C ILE A 13 27.95 -14.35 -5.34
N ILE A 14 28.99 -13.90 -4.64
CA ILE A 14 30.35 -14.48 -4.73
C ILE A 14 30.36 -15.96 -4.32
N VAL A 15 29.65 -16.33 -3.27
CA VAL A 15 29.53 -17.74 -2.83
C VAL A 15 28.82 -18.62 -3.87
N ILE A 16 27.83 -18.09 -4.58
CA ILE A 16 27.11 -18.84 -5.63
C ILE A 16 28.00 -19.07 -6.87
N ILE A 17 28.89 -18.14 -7.19
CA ILE A 17 29.81 -18.24 -8.35
C ILE A 17 30.99 -19.18 -8.07
N LEU A 18 31.46 -19.24 -6.82
CA LEU A 18 32.62 -20.07 -6.44
C LEU A 18 32.40 -21.57 -6.67
N LEU A 19 31.16 -22.06 -6.55
CA LEU A 19 30.86 -23.48 -6.65
C LEU A 19 30.95 -24.02 -8.10
N PRO A 20 30.33 -23.37 -9.12
CA PRO A 20 30.57 -23.69 -10.53
C PRO A 20 32.05 -23.55 -10.92
N LEU A 21 32.73 -22.52 -10.40
CA LEU A 21 34.16 -22.29 -10.72
C LEU A 21 35.03 -23.45 -10.21
N ALA A 22 34.78 -23.93 -8.98
CA ALA A 22 35.49 -25.06 -8.41
C ALA A 22 35.28 -26.37 -9.21
N VAL A 23 34.06 -26.62 -9.68
CA VAL A 23 33.74 -27.79 -10.52
C VAL A 23 34.44 -27.71 -11.88
N VAL A 24 34.43 -26.54 -12.52
CA VAL A 24 35.13 -26.32 -13.80
C VAL A 24 36.64 -26.48 -13.61
N SER A 25 37.21 -25.93 -12.53
CA SER A 25 38.64 -26.09 -12.24
C SER A 25 39.04 -27.55 -12.02
N TRP A 26 38.22 -28.34 -11.31
CA TRP A 26 38.50 -29.75 -11.07
C TRP A 26 38.45 -30.60 -12.35
N LEU A 27 37.39 -30.48 -13.15
CA LEU A 27 37.26 -31.18 -14.43
C LEU A 27 38.38 -30.81 -15.41
N SER A 28 38.86 -29.57 -15.33
CA SER A 28 39.92 -29.08 -16.21
C SER A 28 41.29 -29.58 -15.82
N TYR A 29 41.54 -29.71 -14.51
CA TYR A 29 42.75 -30.36 -14.01
C TYR A 29 42.82 -31.80 -14.52
N GLU A 30 41.74 -32.57 -14.41
CA GLU A 30 41.68 -33.95 -14.89
C GLU A 30 41.93 -34.05 -16.41
N ARG A 31 41.38 -33.14 -17.21
CA ARG A 31 41.60 -33.13 -18.67
C ARG A 31 43.03 -32.78 -19.08
N VAL A 32 43.64 -31.82 -18.38
CA VAL A 32 45.04 -31.43 -18.63
C VAL A 32 45.99 -32.54 -18.21
N ASP A 33 45.75 -33.17 -17.05
CA ASP A 33 46.56 -34.27 -16.55
C ASP A 33 46.54 -35.47 -17.54
N ASN A 34 45.36 -35.88 -18.01
CA ASN A 34 45.22 -36.93 -19.02
C ASN A 34 45.93 -36.59 -20.35
N ALA A 35 45.90 -35.32 -20.77
CA ALA A 35 46.57 -34.89 -21.99
C ALA A 35 48.11 -34.91 -21.85
N LEU A 36 48.64 -34.52 -20.68
CA LEU A 36 50.07 -34.59 -20.37
C LEU A 36 50.56 -36.05 -20.28
N GLN A 37 49.80 -36.93 -19.62
CA GLN A 37 50.12 -38.36 -19.56
C GLN A 37 50.22 -38.98 -20.97
N LYS A 38 49.26 -38.66 -21.85
CA LYS A 38 49.28 -39.13 -23.25
C LYS A 38 50.49 -38.61 -24.03
N GLN A 39 50.92 -37.37 -23.77
CA GLN A 39 52.11 -36.79 -24.40
C GLN A 39 53.40 -37.49 -23.94
N ASN A 40 53.51 -37.83 -22.66
CA ASN A 40 54.64 -38.59 -22.11
C ASN A 40 54.73 -39.99 -22.73
N ASN A 41 53.60 -40.72 -22.81
CA ASN A 41 53.57 -42.06 -23.43
C ASN A 41 54.04 -42.04 -24.90
N LEU A 42 53.66 -41.01 -25.67
CA LEU A 42 54.08 -40.86 -27.08
C LEU A 42 55.58 -40.56 -27.19
N GLN A 43 56.14 -39.80 -26.25
CA GLN A 43 57.57 -39.52 -26.18
C GLN A 43 58.37 -40.80 -25.88
N ASP A 44 57.91 -41.63 -24.96
CA ASP A 44 58.55 -42.91 -24.60
C ASP A 44 58.60 -43.87 -25.80
N ILE A 45 57.49 -43.98 -26.55
CA ILE A 45 57.44 -44.80 -27.77
C ILE A 45 58.41 -44.27 -28.84
N SER A 46 58.57 -42.95 -28.96
CA SER A 46 59.53 -42.34 -29.90
C SER A 46 60.96 -42.77 -29.62
N THR A 47 61.38 -42.69 -28.35
CA THR A 47 62.72 -43.11 -27.90
C THR A 47 62.93 -44.62 -28.15
N LEU A 48 61.92 -45.46 -27.88
CA LEU A 48 62.00 -46.89 -28.18
C LEU A 48 62.12 -47.18 -29.69
N MET A 49 61.44 -46.41 -30.54
CA MET A 49 61.48 -46.63 -31.99
C MET A 49 62.86 -46.41 -32.59
N THR A 50 63.59 -45.38 -32.16
CA THR A 50 64.97 -45.18 -32.61
C THR A 50 65.88 -46.31 -32.12
N LEU A 51 65.69 -46.78 -30.87
CA LEU A 51 66.40 -47.95 -30.35
C LEU A 51 66.12 -49.24 -31.15
N ILE A 52 64.89 -49.44 -31.62
CA ILE A 52 64.55 -50.60 -32.46
C ILE A 52 65.22 -50.50 -33.84
N ASN A 53 65.36 -49.30 -34.40
CA ASN A 53 66.12 -49.12 -35.63
C ASN A 53 67.59 -49.52 -35.45
N GLU A 54 68.23 -49.12 -34.35
CA GLU A 54 69.58 -49.58 -33.98
C GLU A 54 69.62 -51.11 -33.77
N SER A 55 68.61 -51.66 -33.08
CA SER A 55 68.44 -53.11 -32.86
C SER A 55 68.34 -53.88 -34.18
N SER A 56 67.66 -53.32 -35.18
CA SER A 56 67.52 -53.92 -36.51
C SER A 56 68.85 -54.05 -37.25
N GLN A 57 69.65 -52.98 -37.23
CA GLN A 57 70.96 -52.97 -37.87
C GLN A 57 71.89 -53.97 -37.19
N LEU A 58 71.86 -53.99 -35.85
CA LEU A 58 72.60 -54.96 -35.05
C LEU A 58 72.17 -56.40 -35.34
N LEU A 59 70.87 -56.68 -35.43
CA LEU A 59 70.34 -58.01 -35.77
C LEU A 59 70.88 -58.50 -37.12
N THR A 60 70.93 -57.62 -38.12
CA THR A 60 71.46 -57.94 -39.45
C THR A 60 72.94 -58.30 -39.39
N ALA A 61 73.75 -57.51 -38.66
CA ALA A 61 75.17 -57.79 -38.51
C ALA A 61 75.42 -59.10 -37.76
N LEU A 62 74.66 -59.38 -36.69
CA LEU A 62 74.71 -60.64 -35.95
C LEU A 62 74.31 -61.85 -36.81
N GLN A 63 73.34 -61.70 -37.69
CA GLN A 63 72.91 -62.72 -38.65
C GLN A 63 74.03 -63.06 -39.65
N ASP A 64 74.65 -62.05 -40.24
CA ASP A 64 75.77 -62.26 -41.17
C ASP A 64 76.98 -62.87 -40.45
N GLU A 65 77.33 -62.38 -39.26
CA GLU A 65 78.43 -62.94 -38.47
C GLU A 65 78.16 -64.40 -38.10
N ARG A 66 76.93 -64.74 -37.71
CA ARG A 66 76.53 -66.12 -37.44
C ARG A 66 76.70 -66.99 -38.69
N ASP A 67 76.12 -66.57 -39.81
CA ASP A 67 76.06 -67.37 -41.03
C ASP A 67 77.47 -67.63 -41.60
N TYR A 68 78.32 -66.59 -41.67
CA TYR A 68 79.72 -66.74 -42.11
C TYR A 68 80.57 -67.51 -41.11
N SER A 69 80.39 -67.29 -39.80
CA SER A 69 81.11 -68.05 -38.77
C SER A 69 80.79 -69.54 -38.84
N PHE A 70 79.54 -69.86 -39.17
CA PHE A 70 79.09 -71.24 -39.32
C PHE A 70 79.68 -71.90 -40.58
N GLY A 71 79.77 -71.16 -41.69
CA GLY A 71 80.47 -71.60 -42.91
C GLY A 71 81.98 -71.79 -42.71
N TYR A 72 82.64 -70.84 -42.05
CA TYR A 72 84.06 -70.92 -41.70
C TYR A 72 84.36 -72.12 -40.78
N PHE A 73 83.53 -72.35 -39.77
CA PHE A 73 83.64 -73.49 -38.87
C PHE A 73 83.49 -74.83 -39.62
N HIS A 74 82.45 -74.97 -40.45
CA HIS A 74 82.17 -76.24 -41.14
C HIS A 74 83.13 -76.54 -42.30
N SER A 75 83.70 -75.51 -42.93
CA SER A 75 84.78 -75.64 -43.91
C SER A 75 86.15 -75.95 -43.28
N LYS A 76 86.21 -76.12 -41.95
CA LYS A 76 87.46 -76.31 -41.19
C LYS A 76 88.50 -75.22 -41.48
N LYS A 77 88.04 -73.95 -41.51
CA LYS A 77 88.83 -72.75 -41.83
C LYS A 77 89.32 -72.60 -43.27
N GLN A 78 88.86 -73.44 -44.21
CA GLN A 78 89.37 -73.39 -45.59
C GLN A 78 88.70 -72.29 -46.43
N ARG A 79 87.51 -71.82 -46.06
CA ARG A 79 86.74 -70.81 -46.81
C ARG A 79 86.14 -69.77 -45.87
N TYR A 80 85.83 -68.58 -46.39
CA TYR A 80 85.11 -67.48 -45.72
C TYR A 80 85.84 -66.73 -44.60
N SER A 81 87.17 -66.81 -44.51
CA SER A 81 87.94 -66.12 -43.47
C SER A 81 87.79 -64.59 -43.52
N ARG A 82 87.74 -64.01 -44.73
CA ARG A 82 87.63 -62.55 -44.90
C ARG A 82 86.22 -62.06 -44.54
N GLU A 83 85.22 -62.83 -44.94
CA GLU A 83 83.80 -62.57 -44.74
C GLU A 83 83.45 -62.62 -43.25
N VAL A 84 84.00 -63.59 -42.50
CA VAL A 84 83.88 -63.62 -41.03
C VAL A 84 84.53 -62.39 -40.40
N GLU A 85 85.73 -61.99 -40.81
CA GLU A 85 86.40 -60.81 -40.25
C GLU A 85 85.61 -59.52 -40.54
N GLN A 86 85.09 -59.37 -41.76
CA GLN A 86 84.24 -58.25 -42.15
C GLN A 86 82.92 -58.23 -41.38
N ALA A 87 82.27 -59.39 -41.24
CA ALA A 87 81.04 -59.50 -40.46
C ALA A 87 81.28 -59.18 -38.98
N ARG A 88 82.38 -59.65 -38.38
CA ARG A 88 82.77 -59.30 -37.00
C ARG A 88 82.98 -57.79 -36.82
N LYS A 89 83.70 -57.14 -37.75
CA LYS A 89 83.88 -55.67 -37.73
C LYS A 89 82.54 -54.92 -37.85
N SER A 90 81.64 -55.41 -38.70
CA SER A 90 80.29 -54.86 -38.84
C SER A 90 79.50 -55.00 -37.53
N THR A 91 79.51 -56.18 -36.92
CA THR A 91 78.86 -56.43 -35.62
C THR A 91 79.43 -55.55 -34.53
N ASP A 92 80.76 -55.45 -34.39
CA ASP A 92 81.38 -54.64 -33.33
C ASP A 92 81.04 -53.15 -33.48
N LYS A 93 80.97 -52.66 -34.74
CA LYS A 93 80.48 -51.32 -35.04
C LYS A 93 79.03 -51.15 -34.59
N GLN A 94 78.15 -52.09 -34.94
CA GLN A 94 76.73 -52.00 -34.57
C GLN A 94 76.48 -52.18 -33.07
N ILE A 95 77.26 -53.01 -32.37
CA ILE A 95 77.24 -53.10 -30.90
C ILE A 95 77.63 -51.76 -30.27
N SER A 96 78.65 -51.11 -30.82
CA SER A 96 79.10 -49.80 -30.34
C SER A 96 78.03 -48.73 -30.56
N SER A 97 77.39 -48.67 -31.74
CA SER A 97 76.27 -47.77 -32.03
C SER A 97 75.08 -48.02 -31.08
N PHE A 98 74.70 -49.28 -30.89
CA PHE A 98 73.62 -49.68 -30.00
C PHE A 98 73.90 -49.25 -28.55
N ASN A 99 75.09 -49.56 -28.01
CA ASN A 99 75.46 -49.18 -26.65
C ASN A 99 75.59 -47.67 -26.45
N PHE A 100 76.08 -46.95 -27.48
CA PHE A 100 76.15 -45.49 -27.47
C PHE A 100 74.75 -44.87 -27.42
N TYR A 101 73.81 -45.39 -28.22
CA TYR A 101 72.42 -44.95 -28.17
C TYR A 101 71.83 -45.17 -26.77
N VAL A 102 71.96 -46.38 -26.21
CA VAL A 102 71.43 -46.71 -24.88
C VAL A 102 72.03 -45.82 -23.79
N SER A 103 73.34 -45.56 -23.83
CA SER A 103 74.02 -44.74 -22.82
C SER A 103 73.63 -43.25 -22.88
N ASN A 104 73.30 -42.74 -24.06
CA ASN A 104 72.90 -41.35 -24.27
C ASN A 104 71.41 -41.08 -24.08
N HIS A 105 70.59 -42.10 -23.80
CA HIS A 105 69.16 -41.97 -23.54
C HIS A 105 68.80 -42.49 -22.15
N PRO A 106 69.16 -41.76 -21.06
CA PRO A 106 68.90 -42.19 -19.69
C PRO A 106 67.40 -42.38 -19.37
N GLN A 107 66.53 -41.73 -20.15
CA GLN A 107 65.06 -41.89 -20.11
C GLN A 107 64.61 -43.34 -20.30
N LEU A 108 65.43 -44.20 -20.91
CA LEU A 108 65.14 -45.64 -20.99
C LEU A 108 65.01 -46.29 -19.60
N GLN A 109 65.60 -45.69 -18.55
CA GLN A 109 65.47 -46.15 -17.16
C GLN A 109 64.08 -45.93 -16.58
N ASP A 110 63.30 -44.99 -17.13
CA ASP A 110 61.92 -44.70 -16.73
C ASP A 110 60.95 -45.83 -17.15
N LEU A 111 61.43 -46.75 -18.00
CA LEU A 111 60.75 -47.97 -18.42
C LEU A 111 61.40 -49.19 -17.74
N PRO A 112 61.13 -49.47 -16.45
CA PRO A 112 61.92 -50.40 -15.66
C PRO A 112 61.88 -51.85 -16.19
N ARG A 113 60.75 -52.28 -16.77
CA ARG A 113 60.63 -53.62 -17.36
C ARG A 113 61.47 -53.74 -18.63
N PHE A 114 61.39 -52.74 -19.50
CA PHE A 114 62.18 -52.66 -20.72
C PHE A 114 63.66 -52.56 -20.44
N TYR A 115 64.06 -51.64 -19.57
CA TYR A 115 65.46 -51.40 -19.23
C TYR A 115 66.15 -52.66 -18.70
N ASN A 116 65.45 -53.44 -17.87
CA ASN A 116 65.96 -54.73 -17.40
C ASN A 116 66.19 -55.73 -18.56
N LYS A 117 65.26 -55.85 -19.51
CA LYS A 117 65.44 -56.70 -20.70
C LYS A 117 66.62 -56.20 -21.58
N LEU A 118 66.75 -54.88 -21.71
CA LEU A 118 67.81 -54.23 -22.47
C LEU A 118 69.20 -54.52 -21.86
N VAL A 119 69.34 -54.35 -20.55
CA VAL A 119 70.58 -54.66 -19.81
C VAL A 119 70.92 -56.15 -19.93
N GLN A 120 69.93 -57.05 -19.74
CA GLN A 120 70.12 -58.50 -19.93
C GLN A 120 70.55 -58.87 -21.36
N PHE A 121 70.13 -58.10 -22.35
CA PHE A 121 70.61 -58.27 -23.73
C PHE A 121 72.05 -57.78 -23.88
N GLN A 122 72.40 -56.60 -23.34
CA GLN A 122 73.76 -56.06 -23.39
C GLN A 122 74.78 -56.99 -22.71
N GLU A 123 74.41 -57.66 -21.62
CA GLU A 123 75.25 -58.67 -20.95
C GLU A 123 75.65 -59.82 -21.89
N THR A 124 74.81 -60.15 -22.88
CA THR A 124 75.15 -61.21 -23.84
C THR A 124 76.38 -60.85 -24.68
N PHE A 125 76.73 -59.57 -24.89
CA PHE A 125 77.92 -59.19 -25.67
C PHE A 125 79.22 -59.77 -25.11
N ASN A 126 79.29 -59.99 -23.80
CA ASN A 126 80.43 -60.62 -23.16
C ASN A 126 80.66 -62.07 -23.66
N GLU A 127 79.58 -62.80 -23.97
CA GLU A 127 79.66 -64.16 -24.50
C GLU A 127 80.07 -64.21 -25.98
N LEU A 128 80.02 -63.08 -26.71
CA LEU A 128 80.30 -63.06 -28.14
C LEU A 128 81.76 -63.39 -28.44
N ASN A 129 82.69 -62.88 -27.63
CA ASN A 129 84.12 -63.21 -27.76
C ASN A 129 84.38 -64.70 -27.52
N THR A 130 83.73 -65.30 -26.51
CA THR A 130 83.83 -66.74 -26.26
C THR A 130 83.32 -67.57 -27.42
N VAL A 131 82.25 -67.12 -28.10
CA VAL A 131 81.73 -67.79 -29.30
C VAL A 131 82.68 -67.63 -30.49
N ARG A 132 83.26 -66.44 -30.69
CA ARG A 132 84.26 -66.19 -31.74
C ARG A 132 85.51 -67.05 -31.54
N ASP A 133 85.95 -67.24 -30.30
CA ASP A 133 87.04 -68.14 -29.93
C ASP A 133 86.70 -69.61 -30.20
N ALA A 134 85.48 -70.05 -29.88
CA ALA A 134 85.01 -71.40 -30.20
C ALA A 134 85.01 -71.66 -31.72
N VAL A 135 84.61 -70.65 -32.52
CA VAL A 135 84.67 -70.68 -33.98
C VAL A 135 86.12 -70.78 -34.46
N GLU A 136 87.02 -69.98 -33.89
CA GLU A 136 88.44 -69.98 -34.24
C GLU A 136 89.15 -71.27 -33.82
N GLN A 137 88.76 -71.91 -32.73
CA GLN A 137 89.40 -73.16 -32.29
C GLN A 137 88.79 -74.40 -32.95
N LEU A 138 87.77 -74.24 -33.79
CA LEU A 138 86.94 -75.34 -34.31
C LEU A 138 86.41 -76.26 -33.20
N LYS A 139 86.20 -75.72 -31.99
CA LYS A 139 85.82 -76.47 -30.79
C LYS A 139 84.60 -75.80 -30.15
N ASN A 140 83.45 -76.45 -30.28
CA ASN A 140 82.29 -76.11 -29.46
C ASN A 140 82.49 -76.64 -28.02
N LYS A 141 81.69 -76.13 -27.06
CA LYS A 141 81.69 -76.66 -25.69
C LYS A 141 81.45 -78.18 -25.72
N VAL A 142 82.19 -78.92 -24.91
CA VAL A 142 82.16 -80.41 -24.89
C VAL A 142 80.73 -80.94 -24.66
N SER A 143 79.94 -80.22 -23.87
CA SER A 143 78.54 -80.54 -23.56
C SER A 143 77.54 -80.16 -24.66
N ASP A 144 77.96 -79.43 -25.69
CA ASP A 144 77.03 -78.88 -26.69
C ASP A 144 77.69 -78.66 -28.06
N SER A 145 77.46 -79.62 -28.96
CA SER A 145 77.95 -79.57 -30.35
C SER A 145 77.34 -78.44 -31.19
N ARG A 146 76.29 -77.76 -30.70
CA ARG A 146 75.61 -76.63 -31.36
C ARG A 146 75.79 -75.30 -30.61
N TYR A 147 76.73 -75.24 -29.66
CA TYR A 147 76.95 -74.08 -28.79
C TYR A 147 76.98 -72.75 -29.55
N THR A 148 77.87 -72.61 -30.54
CA THR A 148 78.03 -71.39 -31.36
C THR A 148 76.70 -70.93 -31.97
N PHE A 149 75.97 -71.82 -32.63
CA PHE A 149 74.71 -71.49 -33.30
C PHE A 149 73.60 -71.12 -32.31
N ARG A 150 73.48 -71.86 -31.20
CA ARG A 150 72.49 -71.58 -30.16
C ARG A 150 72.75 -70.21 -29.53
N THR A 151 74.00 -69.87 -29.24
CA THR A 151 74.32 -68.56 -28.62
C THR A 151 74.00 -67.38 -29.55
N TYR A 152 74.28 -67.46 -30.85
CA TYR A 152 73.82 -66.42 -31.79
C TYR A 152 72.28 -66.37 -31.88
N LYS A 153 71.62 -67.53 -31.94
CA LYS A 153 70.15 -67.60 -32.00
C LYS A 153 69.48 -67.01 -30.75
N ASP A 154 69.91 -67.40 -29.56
CA ASP A 154 69.35 -66.90 -28.29
C ASP A 154 69.55 -65.38 -28.17
N ARG A 155 70.68 -64.86 -28.65
CA ARG A 155 70.96 -63.43 -28.70
C ARG A 155 70.04 -62.70 -29.68
N ASN A 156 69.89 -63.22 -30.90
CA ASN A 156 69.00 -62.64 -31.91
C ASN A 156 67.55 -62.61 -31.41
N LEU A 157 67.08 -63.68 -30.75
CA LEU A 157 65.75 -63.72 -30.15
C LEU A 157 65.58 -62.69 -29.02
N LYS A 158 66.56 -62.56 -28.12
CA LYS A 158 66.53 -61.52 -27.08
C LYS A 158 66.44 -60.11 -27.68
N LEU A 159 67.15 -59.86 -28.78
CA LEU A 159 67.10 -58.58 -29.51
C LEU A 159 65.74 -58.33 -30.16
N ILE A 160 65.16 -59.35 -30.79
CA ILE A 160 63.82 -59.27 -31.40
C ILE A 160 62.74 -59.01 -30.34
N ASN A 161 62.85 -59.64 -29.17
CA ASN A 161 61.90 -59.48 -28.08
C ASN A 161 61.93 -58.08 -27.44
N LEU A 162 62.93 -57.23 -27.73
CA LEU A 162 62.90 -55.82 -27.32
C LEU A 162 61.74 -55.06 -27.99
N VAL A 163 61.27 -55.50 -29.15
CA VAL A 163 60.13 -54.88 -29.86
C VAL A 163 58.80 -55.07 -29.11
N GLU A 164 58.68 -56.09 -28.26
CA GLU A 164 57.45 -56.36 -27.51
C GLU A 164 57.03 -55.21 -26.58
N GLU A 165 57.98 -54.41 -26.09
CA GLU A 165 57.64 -53.32 -25.19
C GLU A 165 56.84 -52.21 -25.90
N ILE A 166 57.16 -51.93 -27.17
CA ILE A 166 56.38 -50.97 -27.96
C ILE A 166 54.94 -51.43 -28.10
N ILE A 167 54.71 -52.75 -28.22
CA ILE A 167 53.36 -53.31 -28.30
C ILE A 167 52.58 -53.02 -27.00
N SER A 168 53.27 -53.06 -25.85
CA SER A 168 52.66 -52.82 -24.53
C SER A 168 52.38 -51.34 -24.22
N LEU A 169 53.19 -50.43 -24.75
CA LEU A 169 53.04 -48.98 -24.54
C LEU A 169 52.11 -48.32 -25.58
N ALA A 170 51.84 -49.01 -26.69
CA ALA A 170 50.97 -48.50 -27.74
C ALA A 170 49.50 -48.40 -27.30
N ASP A 171 49.09 -47.18 -26.92
CA ASP A 171 47.68 -46.86 -26.57
C ASP A 171 46.73 -46.90 -27.79
N ASN A 172 47.27 -46.79 -29.01
CA ASN A 172 46.48 -46.79 -30.24
C ASN A 172 46.54 -48.15 -30.94
N LYS A 173 45.36 -48.69 -31.29
CA LYS A 173 45.20 -49.93 -32.06
C LYS A 173 46.06 -50.00 -33.31
N ARG A 174 46.18 -48.91 -34.07
CA ARG A 174 47.02 -48.83 -35.29
C ARG A 174 48.50 -49.06 -34.96
N LEU A 175 49.00 -48.35 -33.95
CA LEU A 175 50.40 -48.43 -33.51
C LEU A 175 50.74 -49.82 -32.95
N SER A 176 49.85 -50.40 -32.15
CA SER A 176 50.00 -51.76 -31.61
C SER A 176 50.03 -52.84 -32.71
N VAL A 177 49.15 -52.71 -33.72
CA VAL A 177 49.13 -53.62 -34.89
C VAL A 177 50.41 -53.48 -35.71
N THR A 178 50.85 -52.26 -36.01
CA THR A 178 52.07 -52.03 -36.81
C THR A 178 53.33 -52.50 -36.07
N ALA A 179 53.43 -52.29 -34.75
CA ALA A 179 54.52 -52.84 -33.92
C ALA A 179 54.49 -54.38 -33.89
N THR A 180 53.31 -54.99 -33.84
CA THR A 180 53.16 -56.46 -33.96
C THR A 180 53.63 -56.98 -35.32
N ASN A 181 53.36 -56.23 -36.39
CA ASN A 181 53.84 -56.55 -37.74
C ASN A 181 55.37 -56.44 -37.84
N LEU A 182 55.97 -55.45 -37.18
CA LEU A 182 57.43 -55.31 -37.10
C LEU A 182 58.07 -56.51 -36.41
N HIS A 183 57.54 -56.91 -35.26
CA HIS A 183 57.99 -58.10 -34.54
C HIS A 183 57.88 -59.36 -35.42
N ALA A 184 56.73 -59.56 -36.08
CA ALA A 184 56.54 -60.68 -37.00
C ALA A 184 57.55 -60.67 -38.15
N LEU A 185 57.85 -59.51 -38.74
CA LEU A 185 58.82 -59.37 -39.81
C LEU A 185 60.26 -59.66 -39.33
N MET A 186 60.63 -59.20 -38.13
CA MET A 186 61.94 -59.50 -37.55
C MET A 186 62.12 -61.00 -37.30
N GLN A 187 61.07 -61.69 -36.86
CA GLN A 187 61.05 -63.16 -36.74
C GLN A 187 61.21 -63.84 -38.11
N ILE A 188 60.46 -63.41 -39.14
CA ILE A 188 60.60 -63.92 -40.51
C ILE A 188 62.05 -63.77 -40.98
N LYS A 189 62.63 -62.58 -40.81
CA LYS A 189 63.99 -62.26 -41.23
C LYS A 189 65.02 -63.14 -40.52
N ASP A 190 64.93 -63.30 -39.20
CA ASP A 190 65.87 -64.14 -38.46
C ASP A 190 65.79 -65.61 -38.84
N ILE A 191 64.58 -66.14 -39.00
CA ILE A 191 64.38 -67.51 -39.44
C ILE A 191 64.85 -67.72 -40.89
N THR A 192 64.66 -66.74 -41.78
CA THR A 192 65.17 -66.78 -43.17
C THR A 192 66.69 -66.85 -43.19
N SER A 193 67.36 -66.03 -42.39
CA SER A 193 68.81 -66.10 -42.23
C SER A 193 69.23 -67.43 -41.57
N GLU A 194 68.45 -67.96 -40.63
CA GLU A 194 68.72 -69.27 -40.02
C GLU A 194 68.69 -70.40 -41.06
N MET A 195 67.68 -70.40 -41.94
CA MET A 195 67.58 -71.31 -43.07
C MET A 195 68.79 -71.18 -44.01
N ARG A 196 69.20 -69.94 -44.34
CA ARG A 196 70.40 -69.63 -45.13
C ARG A 196 71.64 -70.28 -44.51
N GLY A 197 71.90 -70.03 -43.22
CA GLY A 197 73.07 -70.56 -42.52
C GLY A 197 73.09 -72.09 -42.37
N VAL A 198 71.94 -72.72 -42.11
CA VAL A 198 71.82 -74.19 -41.96
C VAL A 198 72.17 -74.92 -43.26
N ILE A 199 71.68 -74.43 -44.40
CA ILE A 199 71.97 -75.05 -45.70
C ILE A 199 73.40 -74.74 -46.13
N PHE A 200 73.82 -73.49 -46.01
CA PHE A 200 75.17 -73.04 -46.36
C PHE A 200 76.25 -73.86 -45.64
N SER A 201 76.11 -74.06 -44.34
CA SER A 201 77.05 -74.87 -43.55
C SER A 201 76.98 -76.38 -43.82
N ALA A 202 75.82 -76.90 -44.22
CA ALA A 202 75.69 -78.32 -44.55
C ALA A 202 76.43 -78.67 -45.83
N ALA A 203 76.36 -77.79 -46.84
CA ALA A 203 77.09 -77.98 -48.09
C ALA A 203 78.61 -77.90 -47.92
N LEU A 204 79.11 -77.13 -46.96
CA LEU A 204 80.56 -76.97 -46.70
C LEU A 204 81.17 -78.06 -45.79
N GLY A 205 80.35 -78.88 -45.11
CA GLY A 205 80.79 -79.90 -44.16
C GLY A 205 81.25 -81.22 -44.82
N ARG A 206 80.92 -82.38 -44.20
CA ARG A 206 81.09 -83.72 -44.83
C ARG A 206 80.22 -83.93 -46.09
N GLY A 207 79.56 -82.88 -46.57
CA GLY A 207 78.77 -82.85 -47.78
C GLY A 207 77.35 -83.39 -47.64
N THR A 208 76.88 -83.89 -46.49
CA THR A 208 75.55 -84.53 -46.39
C THR A 208 74.54 -83.75 -45.53
N PHE A 209 73.28 -83.73 -45.98
CA PHE A 209 72.15 -83.16 -45.22
C PHE A 209 71.42 -84.26 -44.47
N GLY A 210 71.73 -84.43 -43.17
CA GLY A 210 71.13 -85.49 -42.36
C GLY A 210 69.70 -85.19 -41.89
N VAL A 211 68.96 -86.26 -41.54
CA VAL A 211 67.55 -86.22 -41.08
C VAL A 211 67.30 -85.20 -39.97
N GLY A 212 68.23 -85.06 -39.02
CA GLY A 212 68.10 -84.09 -37.92
C GLY A 212 68.14 -82.62 -38.35
N ARG A 213 68.98 -82.28 -39.35
CA ARG A 213 69.05 -80.93 -39.92
C ARG A 213 67.80 -80.64 -40.77
N PHE A 214 67.32 -81.63 -41.51
CA PHE A 214 66.08 -81.50 -42.28
C PHE A 214 64.85 -81.32 -41.40
N ARG A 215 64.73 -82.07 -40.29
CA ARG A 215 63.65 -81.85 -39.32
C ARG A 215 63.68 -80.43 -38.74
N HIS A 216 64.87 -79.95 -38.37
CA HIS A 216 65.03 -78.57 -37.87
C HIS A 216 64.62 -77.55 -38.92
N PHE A 217 65.06 -77.74 -40.16
CA PHE A 217 64.72 -76.87 -41.28
C PHE A 217 63.21 -76.77 -41.52
N ILE A 218 62.51 -77.89 -41.62
CA ILE A 218 61.04 -77.92 -41.81
C ILE A 218 60.31 -77.26 -40.64
N ASN A 219 60.81 -77.44 -39.41
CA ASN A 219 60.20 -76.81 -38.24
C ASN A 219 60.32 -75.28 -38.31
N ILE A 220 61.51 -74.74 -38.59
CA ILE A 220 61.69 -73.30 -38.69
C ILE A 220 60.97 -72.72 -39.92
N GLU A 221 60.89 -73.44 -41.03
CA GLU A 221 60.08 -73.05 -42.19
C GLU A 221 58.59 -72.90 -41.84
N ALA A 222 58.01 -73.88 -41.13
CA ALA A 222 56.61 -73.81 -40.68
C ALA A 222 56.36 -72.60 -39.77
N VAL A 223 57.29 -72.31 -38.85
CA VAL A 223 57.21 -71.12 -37.98
C VAL A 223 57.30 -69.82 -38.78
N GLN A 224 58.20 -69.76 -39.78
CA GLN A 224 58.32 -68.59 -40.66
C GLN A 224 57.02 -68.37 -41.46
N ALA A 225 56.41 -69.45 -41.97
CA ALA A 225 55.14 -69.38 -42.70
C ALA A 225 54.00 -68.83 -41.83
N GLU A 226 53.96 -69.18 -40.54
CA GLU A 226 53.00 -68.63 -39.59
C GLU A 226 53.16 -67.11 -39.44
N TYR A 227 54.37 -66.62 -39.17
CA TYR A 227 54.63 -65.18 -39.07
C TYR A 227 54.36 -64.45 -40.39
N LYS A 228 54.71 -65.05 -41.53
CA LYS A 228 54.41 -64.51 -42.86
C LYS A 228 52.91 -64.40 -43.11
N SER A 229 52.11 -65.39 -42.67
CA SER A 229 50.65 -65.33 -42.77
C SER A 229 50.05 -64.19 -41.93
N LYS A 230 50.60 -63.96 -40.71
CA LYS A 230 50.20 -62.84 -39.85
C LYS A 230 50.52 -61.51 -40.53
N LEU A 231 51.71 -61.38 -41.12
CA LEU A 231 52.13 -60.18 -41.83
C LEU A 231 51.32 -59.92 -43.10
N LEU A 232 50.95 -60.96 -43.87
CA LEU A 232 50.07 -60.81 -45.04
C LEU A 232 48.64 -60.41 -44.67
N ARG A 233 48.15 -60.86 -43.51
CA ARG A 233 46.80 -60.49 -43.04
C ARG A 233 46.75 -59.08 -42.46
N ASN A 234 47.75 -58.71 -41.67
CA ASN A 234 47.72 -57.52 -40.82
C ASN A 234 48.64 -56.38 -41.32
N GLY A 235 49.59 -56.67 -42.22
CA GLY A 235 50.50 -55.68 -42.80
C GLY A 235 49.79 -54.72 -43.74
N SER A 236 50.38 -53.53 -43.88
CA SER A 236 49.91 -52.52 -44.83
C SER A 236 49.98 -53.02 -46.28
N GLU A 237 49.26 -52.35 -47.18
CA GLU A 237 49.31 -52.66 -48.60
C GLU A 237 50.73 -52.54 -49.17
N GLU A 238 51.48 -51.54 -48.75
CA GLU A 238 52.87 -51.29 -49.15
C GLU A 238 53.80 -52.40 -48.68
N VAL A 239 53.69 -52.82 -47.41
CA VAL A 239 54.48 -53.93 -46.85
C VAL A 239 54.13 -55.24 -47.55
N ARG A 240 52.84 -55.49 -47.82
CA ARG A 240 52.40 -56.67 -48.58
C ARG A 240 53.00 -56.68 -49.97
N ALA A 241 52.92 -55.56 -50.70
CA ALA A 241 53.47 -55.44 -52.04
C ALA A 241 54.98 -55.72 -52.06
N ILE A 242 55.74 -55.23 -51.07
CA ILE A 242 57.18 -55.52 -50.96
C ILE A 242 57.41 -57.03 -50.79
N ILE A 243 56.70 -57.69 -49.86
CA ILE A 243 56.94 -59.11 -49.55
C ILE A 243 56.30 -60.10 -50.54
N THR A 244 55.45 -59.63 -51.46
CA THR A 244 54.84 -60.45 -52.52
C THR A 244 55.32 -60.08 -53.93
N ASN A 245 56.30 -59.19 -54.06
CA ASN A 245 56.83 -58.76 -55.36
C ASN A 245 57.32 -59.95 -56.20
N ASP A 246 57.21 -59.86 -57.52
CA ASP A 246 57.54 -60.92 -58.48
C ASP A 246 58.99 -61.40 -58.36
N SER A 247 59.93 -60.49 -58.09
CA SER A 247 61.34 -60.84 -57.83
C SER A 247 61.50 -61.71 -56.59
N GLN A 248 60.82 -61.37 -55.50
CA GLN A 248 60.78 -62.16 -54.27
C GLN A 248 60.07 -63.50 -54.50
N LEU A 249 59.01 -63.52 -55.30
CA LEU A 249 58.29 -64.75 -55.65
C LEU A 249 59.20 -65.70 -56.43
N ALA A 250 60.07 -65.18 -57.31
CA ALA A 250 61.07 -65.96 -58.03
C ALA A 250 62.12 -66.55 -57.07
N SER A 251 62.75 -65.73 -56.23
CA SER A 251 63.72 -66.18 -55.22
C SER A 251 63.11 -67.20 -54.25
N GLN A 252 61.84 -67.03 -53.85
CA GLN A 252 61.12 -67.99 -53.01
C GLN A 252 60.84 -69.31 -53.72
N LYS A 253 60.37 -69.26 -54.99
CA LYS A 253 60.14 -70.48 -55.79
C LYS A 253 61.44 -71.27 -55.95
N GLU A 254 62.54 -70.58 -56.18
CA GLU A 254 63.86 -71.18 -56.33
C GLU A 254 64.36 -71.78 -54.99
N ALA A 255 64.18 -71.07 -53.88
CA ALA A 255 64.47 -71.60 -52.55
C ALA A 255 63.62 -72.84 -52.21
N ILE A 256 62.33 -72.84 -52.57
CA ILE A 256 61.43 -73.99 -52.39
C ILE A 256 61.85 -75.17 -53.28
N ALA A 257 62.27 -74.91 -54.53
CA ALA A 257 62.81 -75.93 -55.41
C ALA A 257 64.07 -76.57 -54.80
N PHE A 258 64.94 -75.75 -54.20
CA PHE A 258 66.11 -76.21 -53.47
C PHE A 258 65.74 -77.14 -52.30
N ILE A 259 64.77 -76.73 -51.48
CA ILE A 259 64.26 -77.52 -50.35
C ILE A 259 63.67 -78.87 -50.82
N ASN A 260 62.88 -78.84 -51.89
CA ASN A 260 62.28 -80.04 -52.46
C ASN A 260 63.33 -81.02 -52.97
N GLN A 261 64.40 -80.52 -53.60
CA GLN A 261 65.50 -81.35 -54.06
C GLN A 261 66.29 -81.96 -52.88
N MET A 262 66.52 -81.21 -51.80
CA MET A 262 67.15 -81.72 -50.59
C MET A 262 66.36 -82.88 -49.95
N LYS A 263 65.03 -82.88 -50.01
CA LYS A 263 64.18 -83.96 -49.51
C LYS A 263 64.53 -85.33 -50.11
N TYR A 264 64.96 -85.35 -51.37
CA TYR A 264 65.34 -86.58 -52.10
C TYR A 264 66.84 -86.92 -52.01
N MET A 265 67.64 -86.05 -51.38
CA MET A 265 69.10 -86.17 -51.24
C MET A 265 69.56 -86.30 -49.78
N LEU A 266 68.67 -86.71 -48.87
CA LEU A 266 69.01 -87.00 -47.46
C LEU A 266 70.21 -87.95 -47.36
N ASP A 267 71.18 -87.58 -46.54
CA ASP A 267 72.46 -88.29 -46.33
C ASP A 267 73.33 -88.51 -47.58
N LYS A 268 73.00 -87.88 -48.73
CA LYS A 268 73.84 -87.86 -49.94
C LYS A 268 74.69 -86.57 -50.03
N PRO A 269 75.82 -86.59 -50.76
CA PRO A 269 76.58 -85.38 -51.06
C PRO A 269 75.70 -84.33 -51.73
N ILE A 270 75.69 -83.11 -51.18
CA ILE A 270 75.03 -81.94 -51.75
C ILE A 270 75.87 -81.51 -52.96
N ASP A 271 75.48 -81.95 -54.15
CA ASP A 271 76.10 -81.58 -55.44
C ASP A 271 75.60 -80.21 -55.96
N MET A 272 75.33 -79.29 -55.03
CA MET A 272 74.70 -78.01 -55.32
C MET A 272 75.65 -76.87 -55.00
N GLU A 273 75.57 -75.80 -55.78
CA GLU A 273 76.32 -74.58 -55.56
C GLU A 273 75.73 -73.83 -54.35
N ALA A 274 76.20 -74.16 -53.14
CA ALA A 274 75.75 -73.58 -51.88
C ALA A 274 75.81 -72.05 -51.84
N THR A 275 76.72 -71.48 -52.63
CA THR A 275 76.87 -70.04 -52.85
C THR A 275 75.62 -69.45 -53.49
N HIS A 276 75.01 -70.14 -54.46
CA HIS A 276 73.79 -69.69 -55.15
C HIS A 276 72.59 -69.63 -54.19
N TYR A 277 72.38 -70.66 -53.36
CA TYR A 277 71.32 -70.63 -52.34
C TYR A 277 71.55 -69.51 -51.31
N PHE A 278 72.81 -69.29 -50.93
CA PHE A 278 73.18 -68.19 -50.04
C PHE A 278 72.82 -66.83 -50.66
N GLU A 279 73.09 -66.63 -51.94
CA GLU A 279 72.77 -65.40 -52.68
C GLU A 279 71.25 -65.17 -52.79
N ILE A 280 70.47 -66.20 -53.17
CA ILE A 280 69.00 -66.12 -53.23
C ILE A 280 68.40 -65.72 -51.87
N MET A 281 68.84 -66.38 -50.81
CA MET A 281 68.35 -66.07 -49.46
C MET A 281 68.81 -64.69 -48.98
N SER A 282 69.97 -64.22 -49.44
CA SER A 282 70.45 -62.86 -49.17
C SER A 282 69.61 -61.80 -49.89
N GLN A 283 69.17 -62.07 -51.13
CA GLN A 283 68.21 -61.21 -51.84
C GLN A 283 66.87 -61.17 -51.11
N LEU A 284 66.37 -62.31 -50.63
CA LEU A 284 65.13 -62.38 -49.85
C LEU A 284 65.23 -61.58 -48.53
N LEU A 285 66.35 -61.69 -47.82
CA LEU A 285 66.63 -60.88 -46.62
C LEU A 285 66.69 -59.39 -46.94
N ALA A 286 67.24 -58.99 -48.09
CA ALA A 286 67.25 -57.60 -48.53
C ALA A 286 65.82 -57.05 -48.74
N THR A 287 64.90 -57.85 -49.30
CA THR A 287 63.49 -57.45 -49.41
C THR A 287 62.80 -57.36 -48.06
N TYR A 288 63.12 -58.24 -47.11
CA TYR A 288 62.63 -58.09 -45.73
C TYR A 288 63.19 -56.86 -45.03
N ASN A 289 64.43 -56.44 -45.32
CA ASN A 289 64.98 -55.18 -44.83
C ASN A 289 64.20 -53.97 -45.38
N GLN A 290 63.81 -54.00 -46.66
CA GLN A 290 62.97 -52.95 -47.26
C GLN A 290 61.59 -52.89 -46.60
N ALA A 291 60.93 -54.05 -46.42
CA ALA A 291 59.66 -54.13 -45.72
C ALA A 291 59.78 -53.64 -44.27
N GLN A 292 60.91 -53.91 -43.61
CA GLN A 292 61.16 -53.47 -42.24
C GLN A 292 61.28 -51.96 -42.15
N GLN A 293 62.02 -51.34 -43.08
CA GLN A 293 62.12 -49.88 -43.13
C GLN A 293 60.75 -49.25 -43.37
N GLN A 294 59.90 -49.86 -44.21
CA GLN A 294 58.54 -49.37 -44.43
C GLN A 294 57.68 -49.43 -43.17
N ILE A 295 57.71 -50.55 -42.43
CA ILE A 295 56.99 -50.67 -41.16
C ILE A 295 57.49 -49.64 -40.13
N LEU A 296 58.80 -49.42 -40.04
CA LEU A 296 59.39 -48.40 -39.16
C LEU A 296 58.90 -46.99 -39.53
N ASN A 297 58.81 -46.67 -40.83
CA ASN A 297 58.28 -45.39 -41.32
C ASN A 297 56.78 -45.24 -40.98
N GLU A 298 55.97 -46.29 -41.15
CA GLU A 298 54.55 -46.28 -40.78
C GLU A 298 54.34 -46.01 -39.29
N ILE A 299 55.17 -46.61 -38.43
CA ILE A 299 55.13 -46.35 -37.00
C ILE A 299 55.50 -44.89 -36.71
N SER A 300 56.59 -44.39 -37.30
CA SER A 300 57.03 -42.99 -37.14
C SER A 300 55.94 -41.99 -37.56
N ASN A 301 55.27 -42.23 -38.69
CA ASN A 301 54.18 -41.40 -39.18
C ASN A 301 52.98 -41.44 -38.23
N SER A 302 52.57 -42.63 -37.80
CA SER A 302 51.48 -42.78 -36.84
C SER A 302 51.78 -42.10 -35.50
N LEU A 303 53.04 -42.07 -35.07
CA LEU A 303 53.46 -41.41 -33.84
C LEU A 303 53.39 -39.88 -33.98
N SER A 304 53.87 -39.34 -35.11
CA SER A 304 53.80 -37.91 -35.43
C SER A 304 52.34 -37.40 -35.49
N GLU A 305 51.45 -38.16 -36.14
CA GLU A 305 50.01 -37.88 -36.19
C GLU A 305 49.39 -37.82 -34.78
N GLN A 306 49.70 -38.79 -33.93
CA GLN A 306 49.19 -38.82 -32.54
C GLN A 306 49.74 -37.67 -31.70
N GLN A 307 51.01 -37.29 -31.89
CA GLN A 307 51.64 -36.17 -31.18
C GLN A 307 51.00 -34.83 -31.56
N GLN A 308 50.74 -34.62 -32.85
CA GLN A 308 50.05 -33.42 -33.32
C GLN A 308 48.61 -33.34 -32.80
N GLN A 309 47.90 -34.47 -32.78
CA GLN A 309 46.54 -34.54 -32.25
C GLN A 309 46.48 -34.29 -30.74
N ALA A 310 47.44 -34.82 -29.98
CA ALA A 310 47.56 -34.58 -28.54
C ALA A 310 47.79 -33.09 -28.23
N ASN A 311 48.71 -32.45 -28.95
CA ASN A 311 48.98 -31.01 -28.79
C ASN A 311 47.76 -30.14 -29.15
N SER A 312 47.07 -30.44 -30.26
CA SER A 312 45.87 -29.71 -30.67
C SER A 312 44.76 -29.80 -29.62
N ASN A 313 44.52 -31.00 -29.07
CA ASN A 313 43.53 -31.22 -28.02
C ASN A 313 43.85 -30.49 -26.72
N LEU A 314 45.13 -30.40 -26.34
CA LEU A 314 45.58 -29.67 -25.16
C LEU A 314 45.31 -28.16 -25.32
N TRP A 315 45.69 -27.57 -26.46
CA TRP A 315 45.42 -26.16 -26.75
C TRP A 315 43.93 -25.83 -26.87
N PHE A 316 43.14 -26.71 -27.48
CA PHE A 316 41.69 -26.56 -27.54
C PHE A 316 41.07 -26.56 -26.13
N THR A 317 41.50 -27.49 -25.26
CA THR A 317 41.01 -27.60 -23.88
C THR A 317 41.37 -26.35 -23.05
N LEU A 318 42.60 -25.84 -23.18
CA LEU A 318 43.03 -24.60 -22.52
C LEU A 318 42.25 -23.37 -23.02
N SER A 319 41.91 -23.32 -24.30
CA SER A 319 41.15 -22.22 -24.90
C SER A 319 39.71 -22.18 -24.35
N VAL A 320 39.03 -23.32 -24.32
CA VAL A 320 37.66 -23.44 -23.78
C VAL A 320 37.60 -23.06 -22.31
N LEU A 321 38.61 -23.46 -21.52
CA LEU A 321 38.75 -23.06 -20.12
C LEU A 321 38.79 -21.53 -19.97
N MET A 322 39.67 -20.89 -20.73
CA MET A 322 39.88 -19.45 -20.66
C MET A 322 38.60 -18.68 -21.00
N THR A 323 37.86 -19.14 -22.01
CA THR A 323 36.56 -18.57 -22.41
C THR A 323 35.50 -18.73 -21.31
N LEU A 324 35.40 -19.89 -20.68
CA LEU A 324 34.44 -20.13 -19.59
C LEU A 324 34.73 -19.24 -18.37
N VAL A 325 36.00 -19.12 -17.96
CA VAL A 325 36.41 -18.27 -16.83
C VAL A 325 36.11 -16.80 -17.11
N THR A 326 36.41 -16.32 -18.31
CA THR A 326 36.11 -14.93 -18.71
C THR A 326 34.61 -14.68 -18.78
N LEU A 327 33.82 -15.59 -19.35
CA LEU A 327 32.35 -15.46 -19.45
C LEU A 327 31.69 -15.38 -18.07
N ILE A 328 32.04 -16.30 -17.15
CA ILE A 328 31.50 -16.32 -15.78
C ILE A 328 31.85 -15.04 -15.03
N SER A 329 33.08 -14.54 -15.18
CA SER A 329 33.53 -13.29 -14.55
C SER A 329 32.78 -12.07 -15.10
N LEU A 330 32.55 -12.03 -16.42
CA LEU A 330 31.84 -10.93 -17.09
C LEU A 330 30.37 -10.88 -16.66
N ILE A 331 29.67 -12.02 -16.69
CA ILE A 331 28.27 -12.13 -16.26
C ILE A 331 28.12 -11.70 -14.80
N SER A 332 29.03 -12.16 -13.93
CA SER A 332 29.04 -11.78 -12.51
C SER A 332 29.20 -10.28 -12.30
N TYR A 333 30.07 -9.63 -13.07
CA TYR A 333 30.26 -8.19 -13.02
C TYR A 333 28.98 -7.42 -13.41
N PHE A 334 28.30 -7.85 -14.48
CA PHE A 334 27.04 -7.23 -14.90
C PHE A 334 25.91 -7.41 -13.87
N ILE A 335 25.75 -8.60 -13.28
CA ILE A 335 24.74 -8.86 -12.24
C ILE A 335 24.98 -7.98 -11.00
N VAL A 336 26.22 -7.94 -10.50
CA VAL A 336 26.58 -7.12 -9.33
C VAL A 336 26.29 -5.64 -9.59
N ARG A 337 26.62 -5.14 -10.78
CA ARG A 337 26.38 -3.73 -11.16
C ARG A 337 24.89 -3.43 -11.34
N SER A 338 24.11 -4.36 -11.90
CA SER A 338 22.67 -4.21 -12.14
C SER A 338 21.86 -4.18 -10.85
N ILE A 339 22.29 -4.89 -9.80
CA ILE A 339 21.54 -4.97 -8.54
C ILE A 339 22.00 -3.90 -7.55
N ASN A 340 23.32 -3.79 -7.28
CA ASN A 340 23.80 -2.94 -6.18
C ASN A 340 23.63 -1.44 -6.43
N ARG A 341 23.74 -0.96 -7.67
CA ARG A 341 23.57 0.48 -7.97
C ARG A 341 22.15 0.97 -7.69
N PRO A 342 21.09 0.38 -8.28
CA PRO A 342 19.73 0.85 -8.02
C PRO A 342 19.28 0.57 -6.58
N LEU A 343 19.72 -0.53 -5.95
CA LEU A 343 19.43 -0.78 -4.53
C LEU A 343 20.08 0.28 -3.62
N ALA A 344 21.31 0.70 -3.90
CA ALA A 344 21.97 1.77 -3.16
C ALA A 344 21.28 3.14 -3.38
N ALA A 345 20.78 3.41 -4.59
CA ALA A 345 20.00 4.60 -4.90
C ALA A 345 18.66 4.63 -4.15
N LEU A 346 17.95 3.49 -4.09
CA LEU A 346 16.73 3.32 -3.29
C LEU A 346 16.99 3.60 -1.80
N VAL A 347 18.00 2.96 -1.22
CA VAL A 347 18.35 3.16 0.20
C VAL A 347 18.77 4.61 0.48
N LYS A 348 19.54 5.23 -0.43
CA LYS A 348 19.95 6.64 -0.29
C LYS A 348 18.75 7.57 -0.32
N THR A 349 17.79 7.32 -1.22
CA THR A 349 16.57 8.11 -1.35
C THR A 349 15.67 7.95 -0.12
N CYS A 350 15.44 6.72 0.36
CA CYS A 350 14.70 6.50 1.60
C CYS A 350 15.35 7.20 2.81
N ARG A 351 16.69 7.17 2.92
CA ARG A 351 17.39 7.93 3.98
C ARG A 351 17.25 9.43 3.82
N TYR A 352 17.37 9.93 2.60
CA TYR A 352 17.19 11.36 2.32
C TYR A 352 15.79 11.79 2.74
N ILE A 353 14.74 11.15 2.24
CA ILE A 353 13.34 11.46 2.56
C ILE A 353 13.08 11.35 4.07
N SER A 354 13.62 10.33 4.75
CA SER A 354 13.49 10.19 6.20
C SER A 354 14.15 11.32 7.00
N GLN A 355 15.20 11.96 6.47
CA GLN A 355 15.94 13.02 7.16
C GLN A 355 15.47 14.41 6.76
N SER A 356 15.26 14.66 5.47
CA SER A 356 14.83 15.94 4.92
C SER A 356 13.32 16.16 4.99
N LYS A 357 12.54 15.08 5.10
CA LYS A 357 11.07 15.08 4.96
C LYS A 357 10.58 15.67 3.63
N ASP A 358 11.46 15.66 2.62
CA ASP A 358 11.16 16.06 1.24
C ASP A 358 10.42 14.93 0.53
N MET A 359 9.10 15.05 0.51
CA MET A 359 8.19 14.13 -0.15
C MET A 359 8.09 14.40 -1.65
N GLY A 360 8.74 15.44 -2.19
CA GLY A 360 8.83 15.72 -3.62
C GLY A 360 9.98 14.97 -4.32
N HIS A 361 10.93 14.43 -3.56
CA HIS A 361 12.03 13.65 -4.11
C HIS A 361 11.54 12.30 -4.66
N ARG A 362 12.06 11.88 -5.82
CA ARG A 362 11.68 10.61 -6.48
C ARG A 362 12.89 9.76 -6.81
N VAL A 363 12.71 8.45 -6.80
CA VAL A 363 13.73 7.50 -7.24
C VAL A 363 13.68 7.38 -8.77
N GLU A 364 14.83 7.54 -9.42
CA GLU A 364 14.97 7.32 -10.86
C GLU A 364 14.82 5.82 -11.18
N SER A 365 13.64 5.43 -11.68
CA SER A 365 13.34 4.06 -12.12
C SER A 365 13.72 3.88 -13.58
N LYS A 366 14.88 3.28 -13.86
CA LYS A 366 15.27 2.84 -15.22
C LYS A 366 15.33 1.32 -15.24
N GLY A 367 14.33 0.68 -15.85
CA GLY A 367 14.26 -0.77 -15.99
C GLY A 367 12.84 -1.32 -15.91
N SER A 368 12.71 -2.64 -15.99
CA SER A 368 11.46 -3.40 -15.88
C SER A 368 11.66 -4.66 -15.02
N ASP A 369 12.64 -4.63 -14.11
CA ASP A 369 12.94 -5.71 -13.18
C ASP A 369 12.28 -5.45 -11.81
N GLU A 370 12.41 -6.40 -10.89
CA GLU A 370 11.81 -6.33 -9.55
C GLU A 370 12.31 -5.12 -8.75
N ILE A 371 13.51 -4.60 -9.06
CA ILE A 371 14.05 -3.39 -8.41
C ILE A 371 13.37 -2.13 -8.95
N ALA A 372 13.09 -2.08 -10.26
CA ALA A 372 12.30 -1.01 -10.87
C ALA A 372 10.86 -1.01 -10.33
N GLU A 373 10.24 -2.19 -10.13
CA GLU A 373 8.91 -2.31 -9.53
C GLU A 373 8.88 -1.76 -8.09
N VAL A 374 9.90 -2.07 -7.27
CA VAL A 374 10.05 -1.49 -5.92
C VAL A 374 10.24 0.03 -5.97
N ALA A 375 11.01 0.56 -6.93
CA ALA A 375 11.17 2.00 -7.11
C ALA A 375 9.87 2.70 -7.51
N GLN A 376 9.06 2.08 -8.39
CA GLN A 376 7.75 2.59 -8.77
C GLN A 376 6.78 2.56 -7.59
N ALA A 377 6.70 1.45 -6.85
CA ALA A 377 5.86 1.34 -5.67
C ALA A 377 6.22 2.37 -4.59
N LEU A 378 7.53 2.63 -4.39
CA LEU A 378 7.99 3.71 -3.50
C LEU A 378 7.56 5.08 -4.00
N ASN A 379 7.71 5.38 -5.30
CA ASN A 379 7.26 6.65 -5.87
C ASN A 379 5.75 6.84 -5.71
N SER A 380 4.94 5.81 -5.95
CA SER A 380 3.48 5.86 -5.73
C SER A 380 3.12 6.08 -4.26
N LEU A 381 3.86 5.47 -3.31
CA LEU A 381 3.70 5.76 -1.89
C LEU A 381 4.00 7.23 -1.58
N LEU A 382 5.07 7.78 -2.16
CA LEU A 382 5.43 9.19 -1.99
C LEU A 382 4.39 10.13 -2.59
N ASP A 383 3.82 9.80 -3.75
CA ASP A 383 2.72 10.58 -4.35
C ASP A 383 1.49 10.60 -3.44
N ASN A 384 1.12 9.46 -2.85
CA ASN A 384 0.00 9.37 -1.92
C ASN A 384 0.25 10.16 -0.62
N VAL A 385 1.48 10.11 -0.09
CA VAL A 385 1.86 10.89 1.09
C VAL A 385 1.88 12.39 0.76
N ASP A 386 2.44 12.79 -0.39
CA ASP A 386 2.45 14.19 -0.86
C ASP A 386 1.03 14.76 -0.98
N GLN A 387 0.11 14.01 -1.61
CA GLN A 387 -1.30 14.39 -1.69
C GLN A 387 -1.98 14.46 -0.31
N ALA A 388 -1.73 13.49 0.57
CA ALA A 388 -2.31 13.50 1.91
C ALA A 388 -1.84 14.72 2.72
N VAL A 389 -0.54 15.04 2.66
CA VAL A 389 0.03 16.21 3.34
C VAL A 389 -0.57 17.52 2.77
N LYS A 390 -0.71 17.63 1.44
CA LYS A 390 -1.38 18.79 0.79
C LYS A 390 -2.85 18.93 1.20
N GLN A 391 -3.59 17.82 1.27
CA GLN A 391 -4.98 17.83 1.72
C GLN A 391 -5.08 18.27 3.18
N VAL A 392 -4.21 17.76 4.07
CA VAL A 392 -4.18 18.21 5.46
C VAL A 392 -3.87 19.70 5.53
N TYR A 393 -2.90 20.20 4.76
CA TYR A 393 -2.61 21.65 4.70
C TYR A 393 -3.84 22.48 4.31
N GLN A 394 -4.56 22.09 3.26
CA GLN A 394 -5.79 22.76 2.83
C GLN A 394 -6.90 22.69 3.89
N GLN A 395 -7.11 21.53 4.51
CA GLN A 395 -8.13 21.36 5.56
C GLN A 395 -7.79 22.18 6.80
N THR A 396 -6.51 22.33 7.14
CA THR A 396 -6.07 23.16 8.26
C THR A 396 -6.43 24.63 8.04
N HIS A 397 -6.24 25.14 6.80
CA HIS A 397 -6.67 26.48 6.41
C HIS A 397 -8.20 26.66 6.54
N ILE A 398 -8.98 25.70 6.07
CA ILE A 398 -10.45 25.73 6.18
C ILE A 398 -10.87 25.76 7.66
N VAL A 399 -10.24 24.96 8.52
CA VAL A 399 -10.52 24.95 9.96
C VAL A 399 -10.24 26.32 10.58
N THR A 400 -9.11 26.96 10.25
CA THR A 400 -8.79 28.31 10.74
C THR A 400 -9.84 29.33 10.30
N ASP A 401 -10.24 29.33 9.03
CA ASP A 401 -11.23 30.28 8.50
C ASP A 401 -12.61 30.08 9.14
N VAL A 402 -13.07 28.83 9.24
CA VAL A 402 -14.35 28.50 9.89
C VAL A 402 -14.32 28.88 11.37
N THR A 403 -13.21 28.61 12.06
CA THR A 403 -13.06 28.95 13.49
C THR A 403 -13.12 30.46 13.71
N SER A 404 -12.50 31.25 12.83
CA SER A 404 -12.58 32.72 12.85
C SER A 404 -14.01 33.23 12.63
N GLN A 405 -14.75 32.63 11.68
CA GLN A 405 -16.16 32.95 11.46
C GLN A 405 -17.03 32.63 12.68
N VAL A 406 -16.81 31.47 13.31
CA VAL A 406 -17.54 31.09 14.53
C VAL A 406 -17.21 32.04 15.68
N ALA A 407 -15.94 32.41 15.89
CA ALA A 407 -15.56 33.38 16.91
C ALA A 407 -16.25 34.74 16.72
N SER A 408 -16.27 35.26 15.48
CA SER A 408 -16.98 36.50 15.12
C SER A 408 -18.50 36.40 15.36
N ALA A 409 -19.10 35.25 15.03
CA ALA A 409 -20.51 35.00 15.30
C ALA A 409 -20.83 34.94 16.81
N MET A 410 -19.93 34.37 17.63
CA MET A 410 -20.08 34.37 19.09
C MET A 410 -19.96 35.76 19.68
N GLN A 411 -19.05 36.60 19.16
CA GLN A 411 -18.95 38.00 19.59
C GLN A 411 -20.21 38.80 19.25
N THR A 412 -20.79 38.56 18.08
CA THR A 412 -22.08 39.14 17.68
C THR A 412 -23.22 38.65 18.58
N THR A 413 -23.19 37.37 18.96
CA THR A 413 -24.16 36.76 19.89
C THR A 413 -24.07 37.43 21.26
N LEU A 414 -22.87 37.60 21.82
CA LEU A 414 -22.65 38.30 23.09
C LEU A 414 -23.22 39.73 23.07
N GLN A 415 -22.97 40.48 21.99
CA GLN A 415 -23.51 41.84 21.83
C GLN A 415 -25.05 41.85 21.73
N SER A 416 -25.62 40.87 21.05
CA SER A 416 -27.08 40.71 20.92
C SER A 416 -27.71 40.35 22.27
N THR A 417 -27.07 39.46 23.02
CA THR A 417 -27.48 39.08 24.38
C THR A 417 -27.42 40.26 25.35
N ASP A 418 -26.38 41.10 25.29
CA ASP A 418 -26.32 42.33 26.09
C ASP A 418 -27.46 43.30 25.75
N SER A 419 -27.73 43.48 24.45
CA SER A 419 -28.86 44.29 23.99
C SER A 419 -30.21 43.72 24.45
N GLN A 420 -30.37 42.39 24.43
CA GLN A 420 -31.56 41.70 24.92
C GLN A 420 -31.74 41.87 26.43
N ASN A 421 -30.66 41.82 27.22
CA ASN A 421 -30.71 42.08 28.66
C ASN A 421 -31.20 43.51 28.95
N GLN A 422 -30.63 44.51 28.25
CA GLN A 422 -31.08 45.90 28.39
C GLN A 422 -32.55 46.08 28.00
N ALA A 423 -32.99 45.44 26.90
CA ALA A 423 -34.39 45.46 26.49
C ALA A 423 -35.29 44.81 27.56
N THR A 424 -34.87 43.68 28.13
CA THR A 424 -35.62 42.94 29.16
C THR A 424 -35.73 43.76 30.45
N ASP A 425 -34.66 44.44 30.87
CA ASP A 425 -34.70 45.36 32.01
C ASP A 425 -35.69 46.52 31.77
N ASN A 426 -35.70 47.11 30.57
CA ASN A 426 -36.67 48.16 30.21
C ASN A 426 -38.12 47.65 30.24
N VAL A 427 -38.38 46.44 29.74
CA VAL A 427 -39.72 45.84 29.81
C VAL A 427 -40.11 45.55 31.27
N SER A 428 -39.18 45.09 32.12
CA SER A 428 -39.43 44.90 33.55
C SER A 428 -39.86 46.20 34.24
N VAL A 429 -39.18 47.31 33.96
CA VAL A 429 -39.57 48.64 34.45
C VAL A 429 -40.97 49.01 33.98
N ALA A 430 -41.26 48.85 32.68
CA ALA A 430 -42.58 49.15 32.13
C ALA A 430 -43.70 48.27 32.73
N MET A 431 -43.42 47.00 33.05
CA MET A 431 -44.38 46.11 33.71
C MET A 431 -44.66 46.51 35.15
N ASN A 432 -43.65 46.99 35.89
CA ASN A 432 -43.84 47.54 37.23
C ASN A 432 -44.72 48.81 37.18
N GLU A 433 -44.48 49.72 36.24
CA GLU A 433 -45.32 50.91 36.03
C GLU A 433 -46.75 50.54 35.61
N MET A 434 -46.91 49.53 34.75
CA MET A 434 -48.21 49.00 34.33
C MET A 434 -48.98 48.41 35.51
N THR A 435 -48.32 47.62 36.36
CA THR A 435 -48.93 47.02 37.55
C THR A 435 -49.40 48.08 38.54
N ALA A 436 -48.60 49.14 38.75
CA ALA A 436 -48.99 50.29 39.55
C ALA A 436 -50.21 51.01 38.97
N SER A 437 -50.22 51.24 37.65
CA SER A 437 -51.35 51.89 36.95
C SER A 437 -52.63 51.06 37.02
N ILE A 438 -52.53 49.73 36.87
CA ILE A 438 -53.67 48.81 37.02
C ILE A 438 -54.24 48.86 38.45
N SER A 439 -53.37 48.88 39.46
CA SER A 439 -53.78 49.01 40.86
C SER A 439 -54.51 50.32 41.12
N GLU A 440 -54.05 51.43 40.51
CA GLU A 440 -54.71 52.73 40.60
C GLU A 440 -56.09 52.71 39.91
N VAL A 441 -56.21 52.07 38.74
CA VAL A 441 -57.50 51.88 38.05
C VAL A 441 -58.48 51.08 38.92
N ALA A 442 -58.06 49.97 39.50
CA ALA A 442 -58.89 49.16 40.40
C ALA A 442 -59.37 49.99 41.60
N GLN A 443 -58.46 50.75 42.23
CA GLN A 443 -58.80 51.64 43.33
C GLN A 443 -59.79 52.74 42.92
N ASN A 444 -59.58 53.37 41.77
CA ASN A 444 -60.46 54.42 41.25
C ASN A 444 -61.85 53.88 40.89
N SER A 445 -61.96 52.66 40.37
CA SER A 445 -63.23 51.98 40.15
C SER A 445 -63.97 51.72 41.46
N GLN A 446 -63.27 51.29 42.52
CA GLN A 446 -63.88 51.12 43.84
C GLN A 446 -64.36 52.45 44.42
N LEU A 447 -63.54 53.50 44.36
CA LEU A 447 -63.92 54.84 44.81
C LEU A 447 -65.13 55.39 44.04
N THR A 448 -65.21 55.10 42.74
CA THR A 448 -66.36 55.45 41.89
C THR A 448 -67.61 54.70 42.33
N SER A 449 -67.52 53.39 42.55
CA SER A 449 -68.63 52.58 43.05
C SER A 449 -69.15 53.10 44.40
N ASP A 450 -68.25 53.43 45.33
CA ASP A 450 -68.61 54.01 46.63
C ASP A 450 -69.30 55.39 46.48
N ALA A 451 -68.84 56.23 45.55
CA ALA A 451 -69.43 57.52 45.27
C ALA A 451 -70.83 57.40 44.66
N VAL A 452 -70.99 56.47 43.72
CA VAL A 452 -72.27 56.13 43.09
C VAL A 452 -73.26 55.59 44.13
N GLN A 453 -72.82 54.74 45.05
CA GLN A 453 -73.67 54.22 46.13
C GLN A 453 -74.18 55.34 47.05
N ARG A 454 -73.32 56.31 47.38
CA ARG A 454 -73.73 57.51 48.14
C ARG A 454 -74.72 58.38 47.35
N ALA A 455 -74.49 58.57 46.05
CA ALA A 455 -75.40 59.31 45.19
C ALA A 455 -76.76 58.60 45.06
N HIS A 456 -76.76 57.27 44.90
CA HIS A 456 -77.98 56.44 44.86
C HIS A 456 -78.79 56.61 46.15
N SER A 457 -78.16 56.46 47.32
CA SER A 457 -78.83 56.67 48.61
C SER A 457 -79.40 58.09 48.75
N THR A 458 -78.71 59.10 48.23
CA THR A 458 -79.16 60.50 48.27
C THR A 458 -80.34 60.73 47.32
N SER A 459 -80.33 60.11 46.13
CA SER A 459 -81.43 60.17 45.16
C SER A 459 -82.70 59.54 45.73
N VAL A 460 -82.59 58.34 46.33
CA VAL A 460 -83.72 57.66 46.99
C VAL A 460 -84.31 58.52 48.11
N GLN A 461 -83.47 59.08 48.99
CA GLN A 461 -83.93 59.95 50.07
C GLN A 461 -84.58 61.24 49.53
N SER A 462 -84.07 61.77 48.41
CA SER A 462 -84.62 62.99 47.78
C SER A 462 -85.98 62.71 47.13
N ALA A 463 -86.16 61.55 46.49
CA ALA A 463 -87.44 61.09 45.96
C ALA A 463 -88.49 60.93 47.09
N GLU A 464 -88.12 60.35 48.22
CA GLU A 464 -89.01 60.23 49.39
C GLU A 464 -89.44 61.60 49.92
N LYS A 465 -88.50 62.56 50.08
CA LYS A 465 -88.82 63.92 50.53
C LYS A 465 -89.69 64.69 49.52
N ALA A 466 -89.46 64.48 48.24
CA ALA A 466 -90.27 65.06 47.18
C ALA A 466 -91.71 64.52 47.23
N ASP A 467 -91.91 63.20 47.37
CA ASP A 467 -93.25 62.62 47.51
C ASP A 467 -93.97 63.07 48.81
N GLN A 468 -93.24 63.23 49.91
CA GLN A 468 -93.78 63.87 51.12
C GLN A 468 -94.23 65.31 50.87
N SER A 469 -93.42 66.09 50.15
CA SER A 469 -93.78 67.47 49.76
C SER A 469 -95.02 67.51 48.86
N ARG A 470 -95.16 66.51 47.97
CA ARG A 470 -96.37 66.32 47.15
C ARG A 470 -97.61 66.14 48.01
N HIS A 471 -97.54 65.27 49.02
CA HIS A 471 -98.66 65.01 49.95
C HIS A 471 -99.04 66.28 50.72
N LEU A 472 -98.06 66.99 51.29
CA LEU A 472 -98.29 68.24 52.03
C LEU A 472 -98.93 69.33 51.14
N MET A 473 -98.53 69.42 49.87
CA MET A 473 -99.13 70.37 48.94
C MET A 473 -100.57 70.00 48.56
N LEU A 474 -100.86 68.71 48.38
CA LEU A 474 -102.24 68.24 48.14
C LEU A 474 -103.15 68.53 49.34
N GLU A 475 -102.64 68.33 50.56
CA GLU A 475 -103.35 68.70 51.80
C GLU A 475 -103.60 70.21 51.87
N LEU A 476 -102.58 71.04 51.58
CA LEU A 476 -102.70 72.50 51.56
C LEU A 476 -103.73 72.98 50.52
N ILE A 477 -103.73 72.39 49.32
CA ILE A 477 -104.73 72.68 48.28
C ILE A 477 -106.15 72.39 48.78
N ASN A 478 -106.33 71.26 49.48
CA ASN A 478 -107.62 70.89 50.07
C ASN A 478 -108.03 71.88 51.17
N GLU A 479 -107.12 72.25 52.08
CA GLU A 479 -107.38 73.21 53.15
C GLU A 479 -107.71 74.60 52.62
N LEU A 480 -107.02 75.06 51.57
CA LEU A 480 -107.35 76.30 50.85
C LEU A 480 -108.74 76.23 50.22
N GLY A 481 -109.11 75.11 49.61
CA GLY A 481 -110.45 74.89 49.06
C GLY A 481 -111.54 74.98 50.14
N ASN A 482 -111.33 74.33 51.30
CA ASN A 482 -112.25 74.41 52.43
C ASN A 482 -112.34 75.83 53.00
N THR A 483 -111.20 76.53 53.12
CA THR A 483 -111.18 77.92 53.61
C THR A 483 -111.90 78.85 52.64
N SER A 484 -111.74 78.65 51.34
CA SER A 484 -112.46 79.42 50.31
C SER A 484 -113.97 79.29 50.47
N GLN A 485 -114.50 78.09 50.77
CA GLN A 485 -115.93 77.87 51.03
C GLN A 485 -116.41 78.62 52.29
N VAL A 486 -115.60 78.67 53.35
CA VAL A 486 -115.94 79.40 54.58
C VAL A 486 -116.02 80.91 54.32
N VAL A 487 -115.06 81.46 53.57
CA VAL A 487 -115.05 82.89 53.21
C VAL A 487 -116.19 83.24 52.25
N GLU A 488 -116.53 82.35 51.31
CA GLU A 488 -117.68 82.52 50.43
C GLU A 488 -118.99 82.57 51.23
N ARG A 489 -119.14 81.69 52.23
CA ARG A 489 -120.28 81.73 53.16
C ARG A 489 -120.33 83.02 53.99
N LEU A 490 -119.19 83.53 54.45
CA LEU A 490 -119.11 84.84 55.12
C LEU A 490 -119.56 85.98 54.19
N ASN A 491 -119.16 85.93 52.92
CA ASN A 491 -119.60 86.89 51.91
C ASN A 491 -121.13 86.84 51.74
N ASP A 492 -121.74 85.65 51.71
CA ASP A 492 -123.21 85.49 51.64
C ASP A 492 -123.93 86.00 52.91
N GLU A 493 -123.39 85.73 54.09
CA GLU A 493 -123.92 86.23 55.36
C GLU A 493 -123.86 87.76 55.43
N THR A 494 -122.79 88.36 54.92
CA THR A 494 -122.63 89.83 54.89
C THR A 494 -123.54 90.51 53.88
N ASN A 495 -123.80 89.87 52.73
CA ASN A 495 -124.86 90.30 51.80
C ASN A 495 -126.24 90.32 52.48
N THR A 496 -126.51 89.31 53.32
CA THR A 496 -127.76 89.24 54.09
C THR A 496 -127.83 90.38 55.12
N ILE A 497 -126.75 90.66 55.84
CA ILE A 497 -126.67 91.79 56.79
C ILE A 497 -126.85 93.12 56.07
N SER A 498 -126.21 93.34 54.92
CA SER A 498 -126.36 94.54 54.11
C SER A 498 -127.83 94.77 53.71
N SER A 499 -128.55 93.70 53.32
CA SER A 499 -129.99 93.78 53.04
C SER A 499 -130.81 94.21 54.26
N VAL A 500 -130.51 93.66 55.45
CA VAL A 500 -131.19 94.05 56.70
C VAL A 500 -130.88 95.51 57.08
N LEU A 501 -129.64 95.98 56.93
CA LEU A 501 -129.26 97.37 57.21
C LEU A 501 -129.98 98.35 56.31
N ASN A 502 -130.16 98.04 55.02
CA ASN A 502 -130.95 98.85 54.09
C ASN A 502 -132.41 98.99 54.56
N VAL A 503 -133.01 97.91 55.10
CA VAL A 503 -134.35 97.97 55.70
C VAL A 503 -134.38 98.85 56.95
N ILE A 504 -133.40 98.72 57.86
CA ILE A 504 -133.32 99.54 59.09
C ILE A 504 -133.12 101.01 58.73
N GLN A 505 -132.26 101.32 57.77
CA GLN A 505 -132.03 102.68 57.30
C GLN A 505 -133.32 103.28 56.71
N GLY A 506 -134.08 102.48 55.94
CA GLY A 506 -135.42 102.86 55.48
C GLY A 506 -136.42 103.12 56.60
N ILE A 507 -136.45 102.28 57.66
CA ILE A 507 -137.29 102.49 58.85
C ILE A 507 -136.87 103.74 59.61
N ALA A 508 -135.57 103.97 59.79
CA ALA A 508 -135.06 105.15 60.47
C ALA A 508 -135.40 106.43 59.69
N GLU A 509 -135.37 106.39 58.35
CA GLU A 509 -135.81 107.50 57.49
C GLU A 509 -137.31 107.78 57.62
N GLN A 510 -138.13 106.74 57.60
CA GLN A 510 -139.56 106.86 57.86
C GLN A 510 -139.84 107.41 59.27
N THR A 511 -139.10 106.95 60.28
CA THR A 511 -139.25 107.40 61.66
C THR A 511 -138.84 108.87 61.82
N ASN A 512 -137.77 109.29 61.15
CA ASN A 512 -137.31 110.68 61.12
C ASN A 512 -138.38 111.61 60.49
N LEU A 513 -139.02 111.17 59.41
CA LEU A 513 -140.12 111.90 58.75
C LEU A 513 -141.38 111.96 59.61
N LEU A 514 -141.76 110.85 60.26
CA LEU A 514 -142.89 110.80 61.20
C LEU A 514 -142.66 111.71 62.39
N ALA A 515 -141.46 111.69 62.97
CA ALA A 515 -141.06 112.53 64.08
C ALA A 515 -141.03 114.01 63.70
N LEU A 516 -140.55 114.35 62.50
CA LEU A 516 -140.60 115.71 61.96
C LEU A 516 -142.04 116.21 61.83
N ASN A 517 -142.95 115.40 61.29
CA ASN A 517 -144.36 115.75 61.19
C ASN A 517 -145.00 115.95 62.57
N ALA A 518 -144.65 115.09 63.54
CA ALA A 518 -145.12 115.23 64.91
C ALA A 518 -144.57 116.49 65.61
N ALA A 519 -143.30 116.85 65.39
CA ALA A 519 -142.68 118.05 65.92
C ALA A 519 -143.34 119.33 65.35
N ILE A 520 -143.64 119.32 64.05
CA ILE A 520 -144.37 120.41 63.38
C ILE A 520 -145.76 120.60 64.01
N GLU A 521 -146.53 119.52 64.22
CA GLU A 521 -147.88 119.64 64.77
C GLU A 521 -147.87 119.99 66.27
N ALA A 522 -146.87 119.54 67.02
CA ALA A 522 -146.67 119.91 68.41
C ALA A 522 -146.32 121.41 68.58
N ALA A 523 -145.50 121.97 67.68
CA ALA A 523 -145.24 123.42 67.64
C ALA A 523 -146.52 124.22 67.35
N ARG A 524 -147.44 123.66 66.56
CA ARG A 524 -148.72 124.28 66.19
C ARG A 524 -149.71 124.38 67.35
N ALA A 525 -149.65 123.45 68.31
CA ALA A 525 -150.51 123.42 69.49
C ALA A 525 -150.10 124.41 70.62
N GLY A 526 -149.02 125.18 70.43
CA GLY A 526 -148.56 126.21 71.37
C GLY A 526 -148.13 125.64 72.73
N GLU A 527 -148.39 126.37 73.82
CA GLU A 527 -147.95 126.01 75.18
C GLU A 527 -148.40 124.60 75.64
N GLN A 528 -149.54 124.08 75.14
CA GLN A 528 -150.02 122.73 75.47
C GLN A 528 -149.22 121.61 74.77
N GLY A 529 -148.61 121.88 73.60
CA GLY A 529 -147.87 120.91 72.78
C GLY A 529 -146.39 120.77 73.14
N ARG A 530 -145.90 121.58 74.08
CA ARG A 530 -144.48 121.72 74.36
C ARG A 530 -143.81 120.42 74.83
N GLY A 531 -144.52 119.60 75.60
CA GLY A 531 -144.02 118.26 76.00
C GLY A 531 -143.92 117.29 74.83
N PHE A 532 -144.89 117.32 73.89
CA PHE A 532 -144.87 116.48 72.69
C PHE A 532 -143.80 116.91 71.69
N ALA A 533 -143.54 118.21 71.55
CA ALA A 533 -142.48 118.72 70.67
C ALA A 533 -141.09 118.22 71.11
N VAL A 534 -140.82 118.22 72.42
CA VAL A 534 -139.56 117.69 72.98
C VAL A 534 -139.42 116.19 72.69
N VAL A 535 -140.50 115.40 72.86
CA VAL A 535 -140.46 113.96 72.53
C VAL A 535 -140.27 113.73 71.03
N ALA A 536 -140.93 114.51 70.17
CA ALA A 536 -140.79 114.39 68.72
C ALA A 536 -139.38 114.76 68.23
N ASP A 537 -138.77 115.82 68.77
CA ASP A 537 -137.37 116.16 68.48
C ASP A 537 -136.39 115.10 69.01
N GLU A 538 -136.67 114.49 70.17
CA GLU A 538 -135.87 113.38 70.71
C GLU A 538 -135.97 112.14 69.81
N VAL A 539 -137.17 111.78 69.33
CA VAL A 539 -137.38 110.67 68.37
C VAL A 539 -136.69 110.98 67.04
N ARG A 540 -136.73 112.23 66.56
CA ARG A 540 -136.03 112.68 65.35
C ARG A 540 -134.51 112.56 65.50
N GLY A 541 -133.99 112.98 66.66
CA GLY A 541 -132.58 112.80 67.02
C GLY A 541 -132.18 111.33 67.07
N LEU A 542 -133.03 110.46 67.61
CA LEU A 542 -132.82 109.01 67.64
C LEU A 542 -132.82 108.39 66.24
N ALA A 543 -133.75 108.80 65.38
CA ALA A 543 -133.85 108.34 64.00
C ALA A 543 -132.63 108.77 63.17
N SER A 544 -132.17 110.02 63.30
CA SER A 544 -130.94 110.50 62.66
C SER A 544 -129.70 109.75 63.15
N ARG A 545 -129.57 109.51 64.46
CA ARG A 545 -128.48 108.69 65.03
C ARG A 545 -128.54 107.24 64.56
N THR A 546 -129.74 106.70 64.35
CA THR A 546 -129.94 105.35 63.80
C THR A 546 -129.47 105.29 62.35
N GLN A 547 -129.82 106.28 61.52
CA GLN A 547 -129.33 106.38 60.13
C GLN A 547 -127.81 106.50 60.04
N GLU A 548 -127.21 107.35 60.87
CA GLU A 548 -125.76 107.51 60.93
C GLU A 548 -125.07 106.21 61.33
N SER A 549 -125.61 105.51 62.34
CA SER A 549 -125.09 104.22 62.79
C SER A 549 -125.27 103.13 61.73
N THR A 550 -126.42 103.03 61.06
CA THR A 550 -126.62 102.06 59.97
C THR A 550 -125.70 102.33 58.79
N LYS A 551 -125.43 103.61 58.47
CA LYS A 551 -124.48 103.97 57.42
C LYS A 551 -123.06 103.55 57.79
N GLN A 552 -122.61 103.82 59.03
CA GLN A 552 -121.31 103.36 59.51
C GLN A 552 -121.17 101.82 59.47
N ILE A 553 -122.23 101.08 59.83
CA ILE A 553 -122.21 99.61 59.73
C ILE A 553 -122.23 99.18 58.26
N SER A 554 -122.99 99.85 57.38
CA SER A 554 -123.00 99.57 55.94
C SER A 554 -121.61 99.71 55.33
N ASP A 555 -120.90 100.80 55.63
CA ASP A 555 -119.52 101.03 55.17
C ASP A 555 -118.58 99.91 55.67
N GLN A 556 -118.76 99.43 56.91
CA GLN A 556 -118.00 98.30 57.45
C GLN A 556 -118.34 96.97 56.75
N ILE A 557 -119.60 96.75 56.38
CA ILE A 557 -120.04 95.55 55.67
C ILE A 557 -119.53 95.56 54.22
N GLU A 558 -119.55 96.70 53.53
CA GLU A 558 -118.96 96.84 52.19
C GLU A 558 -117.44 96.56 52.24
N ALA A 559 -116.74 97.07 53.25
CA ALA A 559 -115.33 96.74 53.46
C ALA A 559 -115.11 95.23 53.71
N LEU A 560 -116.03 94.59 54.45
CA LEU A 560 -115.94 93.16 54.75
C LEU A 560 -116.26 92.27 53.54
N GLN A 561 -117.21 92.67 52.69
CA GLN A 561 -117.49 92.05 51.40
C GLN A 561 -116.30 92.18 50.44
N ALA A 562 -115.74 93.38 50.31
CA ALA A 562 -114.55 93.61 49.50
C ALA A 562 -113.35 92.76 49.99
N GLY A 563 -113.16 92.68 51.30
CA GLY A 563 -112.15 91.83 51.94
C GLY A 563 -112.38 90.34 51.67
N SER A 564 -113.62 89.87 51.80
CA SER A 564 -114.00 88.46 51.56
C SER A 564 -113.81 88.06 50.10
N HIS A 565 -114.22 88.90 49.15
CA HIS A 565 -114.02 88.67 47.72
C HIS A 565 -112.52 88.62 47.34
N SER A 566 -111.71 89.52 47.92
CA SER A 566 -110.26 89.50 47.74
C SER A 566 -109.64 88.21 48.30
N ALA A 567 -110.10 87.75 49.46
CA ALA A 567 -109.65 86.50 50.08
C ALA A 567 -109.99 85.28 49.21
N VAL A 568 -111.22 85.14 48.69
CA VAL A 568 -111.60 84.06 47.76
C VAL A 568 -110.75 84.08 46.49
N THR A 569 -110.56 85.24 45.88
CA THR A 569 -109.71 85.38 44.68
C THR A 569 -108.26 84.97 44.95
N ASN A 570 -107.71 85.37 46.10
CA ASN A 570 -106.37 84.98 46.51
C ASN A 570 -106.26 83.48 46.79
N MET A 571 -107.27 82.87 47.42
CA MET A 571 -107.32 81.43 47.67
C MET A 571 -107.39 80.63 46.36
N GLY A 572 -108.20 81.05 45.39
CA GLY A 572 -108.24 80.42 44.06
C GLY A 572 -106.89 80.50 43.33
N ARG A 573 -106.21 81.65 43.40
CA ARG A 573 -104.85 81.79 42.85
C ARG A 573 -103.83 80.90 43.56
N LEU A 574 -103.91 80.78 44.89
CA LEU A 574 -103.03 79.89 45.68
C LEU A 574 -103.29 78.41 45.36
N GLN A 575 -104.54 78.03 45.09
CA GLN A 575 -104.91 76.69 44.66
C GLN A 575 -104.27 76.34 43.31
N THR A 576 -104.39 77.21 42.29
CA THR A 576 -103.72 77.00 40.99
C THR A 576 -102.20 76.90 41.14
N LYS A 577 -101.59 77.78 41.96
CA LYS A 577 -100.14 77.70 42.24
C LYS A 577 -99.76 76.41 42.98
N GLY A 578 -100.63 75.89 43.83
CA GLY A 578 -100.45 74.61 44.48
C GLY A 578 -100.42 73.46 43.47
N GLU A 579 -101.35 73.46 42.50
CA GLU A 579 -101.40 72.44 41.43
C GLU A 579 -100.15 72.47 40.54
N GLU A 580 -99.67 73.68 40.18
CA GLU A 580 -98.40 73.86 39.47
C GLU A 580 -97.22 73.30 40.28
N ALA A 581 -97.18 73.56 41.58
CA ALA A 581 -96.13 73.08 42.47
C ALA A 581 -96.15 71.54 42.65
N VAL A 582 -97.35 70.94 42.71
CA VAL A 582 -97.52 69.47 42.70
C VAL A 582 -96.96 68.88 41.41
N THR A 583 -97.23 69.49 40.25
CA THR A 583 -96.70 69.02 38.96
C THR A 583 -95.18 69.06 38.94
N ALA A 584 -94.58 70.16 39.38
CA ALA A 584 -93.11 70.29 39.46
C ALA A 584 -92.46 69.25 40.39
N VAL A 585 -93.15 68.85 41.46
CA VAL A 585 -92.68 67.79 42.36
C VAL A 585 -92.81 66.41 41.73
N VAL A 586 -93.87 66.13 40.97
CA VAL A 586 -94.00 64.87 40.21
C VAL A 586 -92.86 64.74 39.19
N ASP A 587 -92.55 65.79 38.45
CA ASP A 587 -91.42 65.82 37.52
C ASP A 587 -90.08 65.58 38.24
N SER A 588 -89.92 66.13 39.45
CA SER A 588 -88.74 65.89 40.27
C SER A 588 -88.61 64.43 40.73
N VAL A 589 -89.72 63.79 41.12
CA VAL A 589 -89.73 62.36 41.48
C VAL A 589 -89.35 61.49 40.29
N GLN A 590 -89.86 61.80 39.10
CA GLN A 590 -89.50 61.11 37.86
C GLN A 590 -88.01 61.27 37.54
N ALA A 591 -87.46 62.48 37.66
CA ALA A 591 -86.04 62.74 37.44
C ALA A 591 -85.13 61.97 38.42
N PHE A 592 -85.54 61.80 39.69
CA PHE A 592 -84.80 60.98 40.65
C PHE A 592 -84.83 59.48 40.31
N ALA A 593 -85.93 58.99 39.74
CA ALA A 593 -86.04 57.61 39.25
C ALA A 593 -85.10 57.35 38.07
N GLU A 594 -85.06 58.26 37.10
CA GLU A 594 -84.12 58.18 35.96
C GLU A 594 -82.66 58.26 36.42
N MET A 595 -82.35 59.16 37.37
CA MET A 595 -81.03 59.25 37.97
C MET A 595 -80.60 57.95 38.66
N LYS A 596 -81.55 57.25 39.30
CA LYS A 596 -81.27 55.98 39.96
C LYS A 596 -80.83 54.91 38.95
N ASP A 597 -81.55 54.76 37.83
CA ASP A 597 -81.22 53.77 36.80
C ASP A 597 -79.85 54.03 36.15
N GLU A 598 -79.51 55.30 35.93
CA GLU A 598 -78.18 55.71 35.44
C GLU A 598 -77.08 55.39 36.47
N LEU A 599 -77.32 55.66 37.76
CA LEU A 599 -76.38 55.32 38.83
C LEU A 599 -76.17 53.81 38.97
N ASP A 600 -77.23 52.99 38.84
CA ASP A 600 -77.11 51.53 38.84
C ASP A 600 -76.25 51.03 37.67
N THR A 601 -76.39 51.65 36.49
CA THR A 601 -75.56 51.37 35.32
C THR A 601 -74.09 51.72 35.57
N ILE A 602 -73.78 52.88 36.14
CA ILE A 602 -72.41 53.30 36.46
C ILE A 602 -71.80 52.37 37.53
N SER A 603 -72.59 51.92 38.50
CA SER A 603 -72.15 50.95 39.51
C SER A 603 -71.75 49.62 38.86
N GLY A 604 -72.58 49.11 37.93
CA GLY A 604 -72.29 47.91 37.15
C GLY A 604 -71.01 48.04 36.32
N MET A 605 -70.82 49.17 35.62
CA MET A 605 -69.60 49.45 34.87
C MET A 605 -68.36 49.51 35.79
N SER A 606 -68.48 50.15 36.95
CA SER A 606 -67.38 50.25 37.92
C SER A 606 -66.95 48.88 38.42
N SER A 607 -67.89 47.98 38.68
CA SER A 607 -67.60 46.58 39.05
C SER A 607 -66.90 45.83 37.92
N GLN A 608 -67.32 46.00 36.67
CA GLN A 608 -66.67 45.36 35.52
C GLN A 608 -65.24 45.84 35.31
N ILE A 609 -64.98 47.15 35.47
CA ILE A 609 -63.64 47.71 35.37
C ILE A 609 -62.75 47.16 36.50
N ALA A 610 -63.27 47.03 37.72
CA ALA A 610 -62.52 46.43 38.83
C ALA A 610 -62.13 44.97 38.54
N THR A 611 -63.06 44.14 38.06
CA THR A 611 -62.75 42.75 37.64
C THR A 611 -61.71 42.72 36.51
N ALA A 612 -61.87 43.57 35.48
CA ALA A 612 -60.92 43.64 34.38
C ALA A 612 -59.52 44.06 34.84
N ALA A 613 -59.42 44.98 35.81
CA ALA A 613 -58.16 45.39 36.41
C ALA A 613 -57.50 44.24 37.20
N GLU A 614 -58.26 43.43 37.94
CA GLU A 614 -57.74 42.24 38.61
C GLU A 614 -57.19 41.19 37.61
N GLU A 615 -57.91 40.94 36.52
CA GLU A 615 -57.45 40.05 35.44
C GLU A 615 -56.16 40.59 34.77
N GLN A 616 -56.11 41.89 34.48
CA GLN A 616 -54.91 42.53 33.94
C GLN A 616 -53.72 42.46 34.90
N ASN A 617 -53.96 42.57 36.22
CA ASN A 617 -52.90 42.42 37.22
C ASN A 617 -52.30 41.01 37.18
N CYS A 618 -53.15 39.97 37.08
CA CYS A 618 -52.70 38.59 36.94
C CYS A 618 -51.82 38.40 35.69
N VAL A 619 -52.26 38.93 34.54
CA VAL A 619 -51.49 38.86 33.29
C VAL A 619 -50.18 39.63 33.38
N ALA A 620 -50.17 40.81 34.00
CA ALA A 620 -48.96 41.60 34.20
C ALA A 620 -47.92 40.86 35.06
N ASN A 621 -48.36 40.18 36.13
CA ASN A 621 -47.48 39.35 36.97
C ASN A 621 -46.91 38.15 36.19
N GLU A 622 -47.73 37.47 35.37
CA GLU A 622 -47.25 36.37 34.51
C GLU A 622 -46.20 36.86 33.49
N ILE A 623 -46.42 38.03 32.89
CA ILE A 623 -45.43 38.65 31.98
C ILE A 623 -44.13 38.95 32.74
N ASN A 624 -44.21 39.44 33.98
CA ASN A 624 -43.04 39.73 34.81
C ASN A 624 -42.23 38.45 35.12
N GLU A 625 -42.89 37.34 35.44
CA GLU A 625 -42.21 36.04 35.59
C GLU A 625 -41.54 35.58 34.29
N ARG A 626 -42.20 35.73 33.14
CA ARG A 626 -41.61 35.39 31.83
C ARG A 626 -40.39 36.26 31.49
N ILE A 627 -40.40 37.53 31.88
CA ILE A 627 -39.24 38.44 31.72
C ILE A 627 -38.04 37.91 32.52
N HIS A 628 -38.25 37.43 33.75
CA HIS A 628 -37.19 36.80 34.53
C HIS A 628 -36.62 35.54 33.85
N HIS A 629 -37.48 34.71 33.25
CA HIS A 629 -37.02 33.56 32.46
C HIS A 629 -36.19 33.98 31.23
N ILE A 630 -36.65 34.99 30.47
CA ILE A 630 -35.91 35.51 29.31
C ILE A 630 -34.52 36.04 29.73
N LYS A 631 -34.44 36.72 30.88
CA LYS A 631 -33.18 37.20 31.43
C LYS A 631 -32.23 36.05 31.77
N HIS A 632 -32.74 34.99 32.39
CA HIS A 632 -31.95 33.80 32.68
C HIS A 632 -31.44 33.11 31.41
N ASP A 633 -32.30 32.95 30.39
CA ASP A 633 -31.91 32.37 29.11
C ASP A 633 -30.84 33.21 28.39
N ALA A 634 -30.92 34.53 28.50
CA ALA A 634 -29.90 35.44 28.00
C ALA A 634 -28.54 35.25 28.72
N GLU A 635 -28.54 35.12 30.06
CA GLU A 635 -27.32 34.81 30.82
C GLU A 635 -26.70 33.47 30.39
N GLN A 636 -27.51 32.42 30.21
CA GLN A 636 -27.03 31.12 29.72
C GLN A 636 -26.47 31.23 28.29
N MET A 637 -27.11 32.02 27.42
CA MET A 637 -26.62 32.25 26.06
C MET A 637 -25.24 32.93 26.06
N ALA A 638 -25.02 33.90 26.96
CA ALA A 638 -23.73 34.54 27.12
C ALA A 638 -22.65 33.54 27.57
N GLU A 639 -22.96 32.67 28.54
CA GLU A 639 -22.04 31.64 29.01
C GLU A 639 -21.68 30.65 27.87
N HIS A 640 -22.68 30.21 27.10
CA HIS A 640 -22.47 29.34 25.94
C HIS A 640 -21.62 29.99 24.86
N ALA A 641 -21.88 31.26 24.54
CA ALA A 641 -21.08 32.00 23.58
C ALA A 641 -19.62 32.14 24.02
N HIS A 642 -19.37 32.42 25.30
CA HIS A 642 -18.01 32.49 25.84
C HIS A 642 -17.29 31.13 25.84
N SER A 643 -18.01 30.04 26.15
CA SER A 643 -17.45 28.68 26.06
C SER A 643 -17.11 28.28 24.61
N ALA A 644 -17.93 28.72 23.65
CA ALA A 644 -17.66 28.51 22.23
C ALA A 644 -16.45 29.31 21.75
N GLU A 645 -16.30 30.58 22.16
CA GLU A 645 -15.12 31.41 21.90
C GLU A 645 -13.83 30.72 22.40
N LYS A 646 -13.83 30.24 23.64
CA LYS A 646 -12.69 29.49 24.21
C LYS A 646 -12.39 28.18 23.46
N SER A 647 -13.40 27.55 22.90
CA SER A 647 -13.23 26.35 22.07
C SER A 647 -12.64 26.71 20.70
N CYS A 648 -13.02 27.85 20.13
CA CYS A 648 -12.40 28.41 18.94
C CYS A 648 -10.91 28.70 19.17
N ASP A 649 -10.51 29.31 20.29
CA ASP A 649 -9.09 29.53 20.63
C ASP A 649 -8.28 28.22 20.67
N LYS A 650 -8.86 27.16 21.24
CA LYS A 650 -8.24 25.82 21.21
C LYS A 650 -8.14 25.26 19.80
N LEU A 651 -9.14 25.46 18.95
CA LEU A 651 -9.12 25.03 17.55
C LEU A 651 -8.07 25.79 16.74
N VAL A 652 -7.92 27.10 16.95
CA VAL A 652 -6.83 27.90 16.35
C VAL A 652 -5.47 27.33 16.77
N THR A 653 -5.26 27.13 18.08
CA THR A 653 -4.00 26.57 18.60
C THR A 653 -3.71 25.17 18.04
N THR A 654 -4.75 24.34 17.91
CA THR A 654 -4.64 22.98 17.35
C THR A 654 -4.34 23.05 15.85
N GLY A 655 -5.00 23.95 15.11
CA GLY A 655 -4.74 24.20 13.70
C GLY A 655 -3.31 24.67 13.46
N ASP A 656 -2.80 25.60 14.26
CA ASP A 656 -1.42 26.08 14.20
C ASP A 656 -0.41 24.95 14.49
N THR A 657 -0.71 24.08 15.46
CA THR A 657 0.11 22.91 15.76
C THR A 657 0.12 21.92 14.58
N LEU A 658 -1.05 21.64 13.99
CA LEU A 658 -1.19 20.75 12.85
C LEU A 658 -0.46 21.31 11.62
N ARG A 659 -0.59 22.61 11.38
CA ARG A 659 0.15 23.35 10.36
C ARG A 659 1.66 23.24 10.59
N SER A 660 2.14 23.47 11.81
CA SER A 660 3.56 23.34 12.14
C SER A 660 4.09 21.92 11.92
N CYS A 661 3.29 20.89 12.23
CA CYS A 661 3.64 19.50 11.93
C CYS A 661 3.72 19.22 10.43
N VAL A 662 2.82 19.80 9.64
CA VAL A 662 2.76 19.66 8.17
C VAL A 662 3.87 20.46 7.49
N ASP A 663 4.19 21.67 7.98
CA ASP A 663 5.26 22.54 7.47
C ASP A 663 6.66 21.90 7.60
N GLN A 664 6.81 20.88 8.46
CA GLN A 664 8.04 20.08 8.52
C GLN A 664 8.26 19.20 7.29
N PHE A 665 7.21 18.95 6.49
CA PHE A 665 7.29 18.16 5.26
C PHE A 665 7.39 19.09 4.06
N GLN A 666 8.40 18.88 3.22
CA GLN A 666 8.49 19.54 1.93
C GLN A 666 7.66 18.75 0.91
N VAL A 667 6.59 19.36 0.43
CA VAL A 667 5.71 18.81 -0.59
C VAL A 667 5.93 19.51 -1.94
N SER A 668 5.64 18.78 -3.01
CA SER A 668 5.96 19.13 -4.40
C SER A 668 5.20 20.34 -4.94
#